data_AF-S0ESB7-F1
#
_entry.id   AF-S0ESB7-F1
#
_cell.length_a   1.000
_cell.length_b   1.000
_cell.length_c   1.000
_cell.angle_alpha   90.00
_cell.angle_beta   90.00
_cell.angle_gamma   90.00
#
_symmetry.space_group_name_H-M   'P 1'
#
loop_
_entity.id
_entity.type
_entity.pdbx_description
1 polymer ?
#
loop_
_entity_poly.entity_id
_entity_poly.type
_entity_poly.pdbx_seq_one_letter_code
_entity_poly.pdbx_strand_id
1 'polypeptide(L)'
;MHAQKHSTPRAVGMLANGATPLSAPSEIVVSKERKGISTPQFHLRRTLRLVMGMLAALLLLGLFGQAHRAQAEVPAVTIYEFGSNFDDGYHPTTLLQGKDGKLYGTTEGDSVVGGGTIFRMDLDGSHFQVLHTFDFYAQSMPISLIQGPDGTLYGTAVPLNPYSDYDLGYHGYVFSLNPDGSNFQDLHDFNGDDGDYPDSLVLGNDGLLYGTCRAGGSNGTGTIFALATDGSFFTKLYDFSALYAARQNPDGAAPTHIIQDNYGLLFVTTLEGGNNGNGTIFCCDTEPFDVHFTFYTFSATNASGQNYDGVGPSFILQGQDGYFYGTCYGGGSSSHGTLFRLYPTGSNLTVLHAFSGGPDGDKPVYFLQAADGTLYGTTFQGGATGDGVAYRISPYGTGFQVIHSFDANFSPGSGPGPLIQANDGCLYGECTLGDSSIYGSVYRIGPKIFYILPNVIHIPFIPPPGNPVPPSPPIGPGPVSGGIYMFIVGSGLTQDDIVEWTPSDMPNVRIPIDPIEVSRDGRYLACFIPSTLLTTPGIASVQVYDPDSGLTSLPPDPCYLIGDREPPRLILRFIEIVRRRSPTGAPGAVTIYLQIRNVGPGTAYNVLLNSAQLTDSSNKTFKPLGALPIPLGNMAPNTATFLSLTFPSSVSSGNAMLLVKGSYVTGLGQKGTFGGSAKLKVP
;
A
#
# COMPACT_ATOMS: atom_id res chain seq x y z
N MET A 1 -27.72 80.81 38.28
CA MET A 1 -28.69 81.16 37.22
C MET A 1 -28.01 80.89 35.88
N HIS A 2 -28.47 80.11 34.91
CA HIS A 2 -29.59 79.17 34.74
C HIS A 2 -29.20 78.28 33.52
N ALA A 3 -29.15 76.95 33.69
CA ALA A 3 -30.07 75.92 33.13
C ALA A 3 -29.77 75.50 31.67
N GLN A 4 -29.21 74.29 31.45
CA GLN A 4 -29.87 72.99 31.10
C GLN A 4 -29.94 72.76 29.57
N LYS A 5 -29.93 71.55 28.97
CA LYS A 5 -29.40 70.19 29.24
C LYS A 5 -29.68 69.38 27.94
N HIS A 6 -28.79 68.44 27.58
CA HIS A 6 -28.96 67.17 26.82
C HIS A 6 -29.38 67.05 25.31
N SER A 7 -28.51 66.28 24.61
CA SER A 7 -28.73 65.01 23.85
C SER A 7 -29.27 64.94 22.39
N THR A 8 -28.36 64.50 21.51
CA THR A 8 -28.42 63.47 20.42
C THR A 8 -29.30 63.59 19.15
N PRO A 9 -28.93 62.91 18.03
CA PRO A 9 -29.28 63.29 16.65
C PRO A 9 -30.07 62.24 15.81
N ARG A 10 -30.48 62.66 14.58
CA ARG A 10 -30.69 61.96 13.26
C ARG A 10 -31.40 60.59 13.21
N ALA A 11 -32.14 60.17 12.17
CA ALA A 11 -32.73 60.70 10.94
C ALA A 11 -33.63 59.57 10.35
N VAL A 12 -34.76 59.88 9.71
CA VAL A 12 -35.60 58.93 8.94
C VAL A 12 -36.31 59.69 7.80
N GLY A 13 -36.50 59.05 6.63
CA GLY A 13 -37.69 59.32 5.80
C GLY A 13 -37.57 59.18 4.28
N MET A 14 -37.99 58.02 3.75
CA MET A 14 -38.57 57.88 2.40
C MET A 14 -39.99 58.48 2.35
N LEU A 15 -40.43 59.00 1.18
CA LEU A 15 -41.66 58.62 0.46
C LEU A 15 -42.03 59.62 -0.66
N ALA A 16 -42.67 59.08 -1.70
CA ALA A 16 -43.07 59.70 -2.96
C ALA A 16 -44.45 60.40 -2.91
N ASN A 17 -44.71 61.33 -3.84
CA ASN A 17 -46.00 61.52 -4.55
C ASN A 17 -46.00 62.75 -5.49
N GLY A 18 -46.67 62.66 -6.66
CA GLY A 18 -47.28 63.82 -7.34
C GLY A 18 -47.12 63.92 -8.87
N ALA A 19 -48.24 63.88 -9.60
CA ALA A 19 -48.37 63.73 -11.06
C ALA A 19 -48.24 65.02 -11.92
N THR A 20 -47.74 64.85 -13.18
CA THR A 20 -48.03 65.40 -14.56
C THR A 20 -48.84 66.70 -14.77
N PRO A 21 -48.87 67.41 -15.96
CA PRO A 21 -48.64 66.93 -17.35
C PRO A 21 -48.10 67.94 -18.44
N LEU A 22 -48.00 67.43 -19.70
CA LEU A 22 -48.22 68.07 -21.03
C LEU A 22 -47.09 68.70 -21.90
N SER A 23 -46.96 68.09 -23.10
CA SER A 23 -46.84 68.65 -24.47
C SER A 23 -45.47 68.81 -25.18
N ALA A 24 -45.38 68.12 -26.34
CA ALA A 24 -44.35 68.14 -27.40
C ALA A 24 -44.53 69.34 -28.37
N PRO A 25 -43.68 69.63 -29.39
CA PRO A 25 -43.37 68.79 -30.60
C PRO A 25 -41.83 68.75 -30.94
N SER A 26 -41.21 67.84 -31.73
CA SER A 26 -41.35 67.29 -33.11
C SER A 26 -40.51 67.99 -34.19
N GLU A 27 -39.50 67.29 -34.74
CA GLU A 27 -38.97 67.30 -36.14
C GLU A 27 -37.79 66.28 -36.16
N ILE A 28 -37.78 65.10 -36.79
CA ILE A 28 -38.04 64.58 -38.16
C ILE A 28 -37.06 65.10 -39.23
N VAL A 29 -36.11 64.24 -39.59
CA VAL A 29 -35.52 64.18 -40.95
C VAL A 29 -35.77 62.77 -41.50
N VAL A 30 -36.42 62.72 -42.65
CA VAL A 30 -36.72 61.53 -43.46
C VAL A 30 -35.73 61.46 -44.62
N SER A 31 -35.24 60.26 -44.94
CA SER A 31 -34.90 59.92 -46.32
C SER A 31 -35.23 58.45 -46.67
N LYS A 32 -36.39 58.31 -47.33
CA LYS A 32 -36.81 57.37 -48.39
C LYS A 32 -36.39 55.89 -48.37
N GLU A 33 -37.43 55.06 -48.25
CA GLU A 33 -37.48 53.66 -48.67
C GLU A 33 -37.24 53.44 -50.19
N ARG A 34 -36.66 52.28 -50.53
CA ARG A 34 -37.14 51.44 -51.64
C ARG A 34 -37.40 50.03 -51.10
N LYS A 35 -38.66 49.60 -51.17
CA LYS A 35 -39.13 48.24 -50.88
C LYS A 35 -38.47 47.23 -51.83
N GLY A 36 -37.87 46.20 -51.26
CA GLY A 36 -37.51 44.95 -51.92
C GLY A 36 -37.90 43.79 -51.00
N ILE A 37 -38.93 43.06 -51.41
CA ILE A 37 -39.50 41.91 -50.70
C ILE A 37 -38.41 40.83 -50.53
N SER A 38 -38.12 40.40 -49.31
CA SER A 38 -37.46 39.12 -49.06
C SER A 38 -38.07 38.42 -47.84
N THR A 39 -38.24 37.12 -48.00
CA THR A 39 -39.11 36.20 -47.28
C THR A 39 -38.67 35.92 -45.82
N PRO A 40 -39.58 35.44 -44.94
CA PRO A 40 -39.28 35.10 -43.54
C PRO A 40 -38.29 33.93 -43.36
N GLN A 41 -37.75 33.36 -44.45
CA GLN A 41 -36.81 32.24 -44.40
C GLN A 41 -35.38 32.63 -43.99
N PHE A 42 -34.99 33.91 -44.07
CA PHE A 42 -33.61 34.32 -43.77
C PHE A 42 -33.33 34.49 -42.26
N HIS A 43 -34.32 34.96 -41.49
CA HIS A 43 -34.21 34.99 -40.03
C HIS A 43 -34.34 33.58 -39.44
N LEU A 44 -35.21 32.73 -40.00
CA LEU A 44 -35.29 31.34 -39.58
C LEU A 44 -33.96 30.59 -39.81
N ARG A 45 -33.25 30.80 -40.93
CA ARG A 45 -31.97 30.13 -41.20
C ARG A 45 -30.80 30.60 -40.32
N ARG A 46 -30.76 31.87 -39.89
CA ARG A 46 -29.73 32.34 -38.94
C ARG A 46 -30.01 31.86 -37.53
N THR A 47 -31.26 31.91 -37.08
CA THR A 47 -31.64 31.37 -35.77
C THR A 47 -31.54 29.85 -35.73
N LEU A 48 -31.88 29.15 -36.82
CA LEU A 48 -31.72 27.69 -36.92
C LEU A 48 -30.25 27.25 -37.02
N ARG A 49 -29.35 28.06 -37.61
CA ARG A 49 -27.90 27.79 -37.59
C ARG A 49 -27.26 28.06 -36.22
N LEU A 50 -27.72 29.06 -35.48
CA LEU A 50 -27.29 29.31 -34.10
C LEU A 50 -27.85 28.25 -33.14
N VAL A 51 -29.12 27.85 -33.32
CA VAL A 51 -29.76 26.78 -32.54
C VAL A 51 -29.20 25.42 -32.91
N MET A 52 -28.90 25.12 -34.19
CA MET A 52 -28.18 23.89 -34.57
C MET A 52 -26.70 23.93 -34.21
N GLY A 53 -26.06 25.10 -34.16
CA GLY A 53 -24.71 25.27 -33.63
C GLY A 53 -24.64 25.05 -32.12
N MET A 54 -25.63 25.54 -31.37
CA MET A 54 -25.79 25.25 -29.94
C MET A 54 -26.24 23.81 -29.68
N LEU A 55 -27.10 23.22 -30.52
CA LEU A 55 -27.48 21.81 -30.43
C LEU A 55 -26.34 20.88 -30.84
N ALA A 56 -25.51 21.25 -31.81
CA ALA A 56 -24.29 20.51 -32.16
C ALA A 56 -23.20 20.69 -31.10
N ALA A 57 -23.10 21.86 -30.46
CA ALA A 57 -22.24 22.09 -29.30
C ALA A 57 -22.78 21.36 -28.06
N LEU A 58 -24.09 21.23 -27.87
CA LEU A 58 -24.75 20.43 -26.83
C LEU A 58 -24.73 18.92 -27.16
N LEU A 59 -24.65 18.52 -28.43
CA LEU A 59 -24.39 17.14 -28.83
C LEU A 59 -22.91 16.81 -28.74
N LEU A 60 -21.99 17.75 -28.98
CA LEU A 60 -20.56 17.59 -28.71
C LEU A 60 -20.27 17.62 -27.21
N LEU A 61 -20.90 18.51 -26.43
CA LEU A 61 -20.88 18.49 -24.96
C LEU A 61 -21.70 17.34 -24.36
N GLY A 62 -22.66 16.79 -25.10
CA GLY A 62 -23.45 15.61 -24.73
C GLY A 62 -22.80 14.29 -25.14
N LEU A 63 -21.88 14.32 -26.12
CA LEU A 63 -20.94 13.23 -26.42
C LEU A 63 -19.71 13.28 -25.49
N PHE A 64 -19.49 14.39 -24.80
CA PHE A 64 -18.65 14.51 -23.59
C PHE A 64 -19.48 14.56 -22.29
N GLY A 65 -20.79 14.31 -22.40
CA GLY A 65 -21.73 14.29 -21.29
C GLY A 65 -21.74 12.90 -20.67
N GLN A 66 -20.83 12.72 -19.71
CA GLN A 66 -20.80 11.61 -18.78
C GLN A 66 -21.08 10.23 -19.40
N ALA A 67 -20.14 9.75 -20.21
CA ALA A 67 -19.54 8.50 -19.77
C ALA A 67 -18.80 8.84 -18.48
N HIS A 68 -19.50 8.86 -17.34
CA HIS A 68 -18.89 8.27 -16.16
C HIS A 68 -18.61 6.84 -16.60
N ARG A 69 -17.44 6.61 -17.21
CA ARG A 69 -16.71 5.42 -16.84
C ARG A 69 -16.66 5.56 -15.33
N ALA A 70 -17.41 4.70 -14.63
CA ALA A 70 -17.15 4.46 -13.23
C ALA A 70 -15.63 4.25 -13.19
N GLN A 71 -14.91 5.24 -12.68
CA GLN A 71 -13.49 5.07 -12.39
C GLN A 71 -13.50 3.87 -11.45
N ALA A 72 -12.85 2.78 -11.85
CA ALA A 72 -12.92 1.55 -11.08
C ALA A 72 -12.49 1.85 -9.65
N GLU A 73 -13.18 1.25 -8.70
CA GLU A 73 -12.73 1.28 -7.30
C GLU A 73 -11.27 0.86 -7.24
N VAL A 74 -10.46 1.57 -6.46
CA VAL A 74 -9.10 1.12 -6.17
C VAL A 74 -9.28 -0.11 -5.27
N PRO A 75 -8.90 -1.32 -5.72
CA PRO A 75 -9.21 -2.52 -4.96
C PRO A 75 -8.50 -2.45 -3.61
N ALA A 76 -9.25 -2.60 -2.53
CA ALA A 76 -8.67 -2.92 -1.23
C ALA A 76 -8.19 -4.37 -1.29
N VAL A 77 -6.89 -4.56 -1.04
CA VAL A 77 -6.26 -5.87 -1.08
C VAL A 77 -6.05 -6.36 0.32
N THR A 78 -6.61 -7.50 0.64
CA THR A 78 -6.38 -8.17 1.90
C THR A 78 -4.95 -8.70 1.99
N ILE A 79 -4.22 -8.27 3.00
CA ILE A 79 -2.85 -8.71 3.27
C ILE A 79 -2.80 -9.74 4.40
N TYR A 80 -3.77 -9.70 5.33
CA TYR A 80 -3.92 -10.65 6.41
C TYR A 80 -5.39 -10.88 6.76
N GLU A 81 -5.78 -12.12 7.04
CA GLU A 81 -7.14 -12.51 7.47
C GLU A 81 -7.04 -13.19 8.84
N PHE A 82 -7.83 -12.70 9.80
CA PHE A 82 -7.91 -13.28 11.14
C PHE A 82 -8.83 -14.51 11.11
N GLY A 83 -8.26 -15.67 11.45
CA GLY A 83 -8.89 -16.97 11.23
C GLY A 83 -9.63 -17.51 12.44
N SER A 84 -10.54 -18.46 12.19
CA SER A 84 -11.30 -19.19 13.23
C SER A 84 -10.48 -20.12 14.14
N ASN A 85 -9.14 -20.12 14.05
CA ASN A 85 -8.28 -20.93 14.90
C ASN A 85 -7.95 -20.26 16.24
N PHE A 86 -8.44 -19.04 16.46
CA PHE A 86 -8.40 -18.35 17.74
C PHE A 86 -7.01 -17.93 18.25
N ASP A 87 -5.90 -18.29 17.61
CA ASP A 87 -4.55 -18.00 18.10
C ASP A 87 -4.05 -16.57 17.81
N ASP A 88 -4.67 -15.85 16.87
CA ASP A 88 -4.24 -14.53 16.37
C ASP A 88 -5.15 -13.35 16.76
N GLY A 89 -6.29 -13.61 17.40
CA GLY A 89 -7.27 -12.60 17.85
C GLY A 89 -8.44 -12.37 16.89
N TYR A 90 -9.39 -11.50 17.28
CA TYR A 90 -10.65 -11.20 16.57
C TYR A 90 -10.81 -9.70 16.34
N HIS A 91 -11.52 -9.29 15.31
CA HIS A 91 -11.91 -7.89 15.05
C HIS A 91 -10.75 -6.89 15.29
N PRO A 92 -9.83 -6.76 14.34
CA PRO A 92 -8.73 -5.80 14.48
C PRO A 92 -9.28 -4.38 14.70
N THR A 93 -8.73 -3.67 15.68
CA THR A 93 -9.26 -2.39 16.21
C THR A 93 -8.40 -1.17 15.90
N THR A 94 -7.09 -1.36 15.74
CA THR A 94 -6.14 -0.27 15.46
C THR A 94 -4.94 -0.77 14.68
N LEU A 95 -4.39 0.11 13.85
CA LEU A 95 -3.19 -0.14 13.07
C LEU A 95 -2.22 1.05 13.15
N LEU A 96 -0.94 0.74 13.24
CA LEU A 96 0.17 1.68 13.30
C LEU A 96 1.33 1.15 12.47
N GLN A 97 2.00 2.01 11.68
CA GLN A 97 3.32 1.66 11.17
C GLN A 97 4.39 2.09 12.17
N GLY A 98 5.12 1.12 12.71
CA GLY A 98 6.25 1.37 13.60
C GLY A 98 7.45 1.96 12.86
N LYS A 99 8.38 2.54 13.62
CA LYS A 99 9.64 3.12 13.11
C LYS A 99 10.57 2.12 12.43
N ASP A 100 10.38 0.83 12.71
CA ASP A 100 11.08 -0.27 12.05
C ASP A 100 10.48 -0.63 10.68
N GLY A 101 9.40 0.05 10.27
CA GLY A 101 8.71 -0.15 8.99
C GLY A 101 7.64 -1.23 9.02
N LYS A 102 7.43 -1.91 10.15
CA LYS A 102 6.42 -2.96 10.32
C LYS A 102 5.07 -2.38 10.70
N LEU A 103 4.00 -3.13 10.41
CA LEU A 103 2.67 -2.85 10.92
C LEU A 103 2.51 -3.48 12.29
N TYR A 104 1.91 -2.73 13.20
CA TYR A 104 1.51 -3.15 14.53
C TYR A 104 0.02 -2.87 14.67
N GLY A 105 -0.70 -3.77 15.32
CA GLY A 105 -2.11 -3.56 15.57
C GLY A 105 -2.61 -4.35 16.77
N THR A 106 -3.88 -4.10 17.08
CA THR A 106 -4.57 -4.74 18.20
C THR A 106 -5.83 -5.44 17.72
N THR A 107 -6.22 -6.49 18.42
CA THR A 107 -7.45 -7.24 18.16
C THR A 107 -8.32 -7.27 19.41
N GLU A 108 -9.63 -7.34 19.20
CA GLU A 108 -10.59 -7.72 20.22
C GLU A 108 -10.41 -9.17 20.67
N GLY A 109 -10.90 -9.42 21.89
CA GLY A 109 -11.08 -10.74 22.45
C GLY A 109 -12.48 -11.30 22.24
N ASP A 110 -12.62 -12.62 22.37
CA ASP A 110 -13.92 -13.28 22.48
C ASP A 110 -13.97 -14.25 23.68
N SER A 111 -15.09 -14.94 23.84
CA SER A 111 -15.29 -15.90 24.93
C SER A 111 -14.38 -17.14 24.90
N VAL A 112 -13.60 -17.34 23.84
CA VAL A 112 -12.78 -18.52 23.56
C VAL A 112 -11.29 -18.19 23.58
N VAL A 113 -10.87 -16.99 23.15
CA VAL A 113 -9.46 -16.60 22.93
C VAL A 113 -8.84 -15.86 24.11
N GLY A 114 -9.66 -15.23 24.94
CA GLY A 114 -9.19 -14.22 25.89
C GLY A 114 -9.30 -12.81 25.33
N GLY A 115 -8.80 -11.81 26.06
CA GLY A 115 -9.03 -10.38 25.85
C GLY A 115 -8.51 -9.76 24.54
N GLY A 116 -7.99 -10.55 23.61
CA GLY A 116 -7.45 -10.07 22.32
C GLY A 116 -5.93 -10.11 22.28
N THR A 117 -5.33 -9.55 21.23
CA THR A 117 -3.89 -9.62 20.96
C THR A 117 -3.28 -8.28 20.56
N ILE A 118 -1.97 -8.15 20.76
CA ILE A 118 -1.12 -7.20 20.04
C ILE A 118 -0.34 -8.00 19.01
N PHE A 119 -0.40 -7.60 17.74
CA PHE A 119 0.31 -8.28 16.66
C PHE A 119 1.26 -7.34 15.93
N ARG A 120 2.17 -7.94 15.15
CA ARG A 120 2.96 -7.25 14.14
C ARG A 120 3.07 -8.06 12.85
N MET A 121 3.35 -7.38 11.74
CA MET A 121 3.64 -8.00 10.44
C MET A 121 4.39 -7.05 9.51
N ASP A 122 4.89 -7.56 8.39
CA ASP A 122 5.40 -6.74 7.30
C ASP A 122 4.25 -6.12 6.49
N LEU A 123 4.54 -5.07 5.72
CA LEU A 123 3.58 -4.35 4.88
C LEU A 123 2.90 -5.21 3.79
N ASP A 124 3.48 -6.37 3.46
CA ASP A 124 2.90 -7.36 2.54
C ASP A 124 2.07 -8.44 3.25
N GLY A 125 1.90 -8.32 4.57
CA GLY A 125 1.22 -9.30 5.42
C GLY A 125 2.06 -10.51 5.81
N SER A 126 3.32 -10.59 5.36
CA SER A 126 4.24 -11.65 5.76
C SER A 126 4.78 -11.42 7.17
N HIS A 127 5.40 -12.47 7.74
CA HIS A 127 5.98 -12.43 9.09
C HIS A 127 5.02 -11.95 10.19
N PHE A 128 3.74 -12.29 10.07
CA PHE A 128 2.77 -12.07 11.12
C PHE A 128 3.22 -12.76 12.42
N GLN A 129 3.11 -12.04 13.52
CA GLN A 129 3.46 -12.51 14.85
C GLN A 129 2.58 -11.85 15.89
N VAL A 130 1.97 -12.67 16.75
CA VAL A 130 1.38 -12.21 18.02
C VAL A 130 2.50 -11.87 18.99
N LEU A 131 2.52 -10.63 19.45
CA LEU A 131 3.49 -10.09 20.41
C LEU A 131 3.02 -10.27 21.86
N HIS A 132 1.71 -10.16 22.08
CA HIS A 132 1.09 -10.33 23.39
C HIS A 132 -0.35 -10.82 23.23
N THR A 133 -0.79 -11.65 24.16
CA THR A 133 -2.18 -12.13 24.25
C THR A 133 -2.73 -11.76 25.62
N PHE A 134 -3.85 -11.06 25.63
CA PHE A 134 -4.55 -10.65 26.85
C PHE A 134 -5.37 -11.83 27.40
N ASP A 135 -5.26 -12.09 28.71
CA ASP A 135 -5.97 -13.20 29.35
C ASP A 135 -7.49 -12.94 29.39
N PHE A 136 -8.29 -13.98 29.16
CA PHE A 136 -9.75 -13.97 29.33
C PHE A 136 -10.18 -13.48 30.71
N TYR A 137 -9.44 -13.87 31.77
CA TYR A 137 -9.77 -13.48 33.13
C TYR A 137 -9.42 -12.02 33.46
N ALA A 138 -8.55 -11.39 32.67
CA ALA A 138 -8.25 -9.96 32.79
C ALA A 138 -9.36 -9.09 32.19
N GLN A 139 -10.31 -9.69 31.47
CA GLN A 139 -11.45 -9.01 30.83
C GLN A 139 -11.04 -7.76 30.05
N SER A 140 -9.91 -7.75 29.31
CA SER A 140 -9.35 -6.51 28.76
C SER A 140 -9.13 -6.56 27.26
N MET A 141 -9.71 -5.62 26.50
CA MET A 141 -9.62 -5.49 25.04
C MET A 141 -8.71 -4.33 24.67
N PRO A 142 -7.58 -4.55 23.99
CA PRO A 142 -6.73 -3.46 23.51
C PRO A 142 -7.44 -2.71 22.36
N ILE A 143 -7.55 -1.39 22.48
CA ILE A 143 -8.28 -0.56 21.50
C ILE A 143 -7.48 0.62 20.93
N SER A 144 -6.33 0.92 21.53
CA SER A 144 -5.41 1.94 21.01
C SER A 144 -3.97 1.49 21.09
N LEU A 145 -3.15 1.98 20.16
CA LEU A 145 -1.72 1.70 20.13
C LEU A 145 -0.97 2.89 19.52
N ILE A 146 0.04 3.39 20.24
CA ILE A 146 0.96 4.44 19.79
C ILE A 146 2.40 3.99 20.04
N GLN A 147 3.37 4.58 19.33
CA GLN A 147 4.79 4.32 19.54
C GLN A 147 5.54 5.57 20.02
N GLY A 148 6.30 5.42 21.11
CA GLY A 148 7.14 6.47 21.66
C GLY A 148 8.42 6.75 20.87
N PRO A 149 9.13 7.86 21.19
CA PRO A 149 10.44 8.21 20.65
C PRO A 149 11.48 7.10 20.76
N ASP A 150 11.46 6.37 21.88
CA ASP A 150 12.32 5.24 22.23
C ASP A 150 11.98 3.94 21.50
N GLY A 151 10.83 3.90 20.81
CA GLY A 151 10.33 2.73 20.10
C GLY A 151 9.37 1.87 20.93
N THR A 152 9.18 2.15 22.22
CA THR A 152 8.22 1.43 23.07
C THR A 152 6.80 1.68 22.57
N LEU A 153 5.98 0.63 22.57
CA LEU A 153 4.55 0.71 22.26
C LEU A 153 3.78 0.98 23.54
N TYR A 154 2.79 1.86 23.46
CA TYR A 154 1.87 2.19 24.54
C TYR A 154 0.43 2.07 24.03
N GLY A 155 -0.49 1.64 24.88
CA GLY A 155 -1.88 1.48 24.48
C GLY A 155 -2.84 1.45 25.66
N THR A 156 -4.13 1.49 25.34
CA THR A 156 -5.23 1.36 26.30
C THR A 156 -5.95 0.03 26.08
N ALA A 157 -6.41 -0.57 27.18
CA ALA A 157 -7.28 -1.73 27.15
C ALA A 157 -8.56 -1.48 27.96
N VAL A 158 -9.71 -1.88 27.42
CA VAL A 158 -11.04 -1.67 28.02
C VAL A 158 -11.70 -2.97 28.49
N PRO A 159 -12.69 -2.93 29.41
CA PRO A 159 -13.39 -4.13 29.86
C PRO A 159 -14.13 -4.89 28.72
N LEU A 160 -14.01 -6.23 28.67
CA LEU A 160 -14.61 -7.14 27.68
C LEU A 160 -16.16 -7.15 27.71
N ASN A 161 -16.77 -6.89 28.87
CA ASN A 161 -18.22 -6.89 29.02
C ASN A 161 -18.71 -5.54 29.56
N PRO A 162 -19.19 -4.63 28.69
CA PRO A 162 -19.76 -3.36 29.13
C PRO A 162 -21.12 -3.50 29.85
N TYR A 163 -21.68 -4.71 29.94
CA TYR A 163 -23.01 -5.00 30.50
C TYR A 163 -23.02 -5.93 31.72
N SER A 164 -21.87 -6.41 32.21
CA SER A 164 -21.87 -7.11 33.51
C SER A 164 -22.06 -6.12 34.64
N ASP A 165 -22.98 -6.43 35.55
CA ASP A 165 -23.32 -5.68 36.76
C ASP A 165 -22.10 -4.97 37.38
N TYR A 166 -22.31 -3.72 37.80
CA TYR A 166 -21.42 -2.71 38.38
C TYR A 166 -20.48 -3.12 39.56
N ASP A 167 -20.11 -4.40 39.71
CA ASP A 167 -19.55 -4.95 40.95
C ASP A 167 -18.31 -5.86 40.75
N LEU A 168 -17.73 -5.90 39.54
CA LEU A 168 -16.46 -6.63 39.29
C LEU A 168 -15.20 -5.73 39.29
N GLY A 169 -15.34 -4.41 39.26
CA GLY A 169 -14.22 -3.47 39.44
C GLY A 169 -13.22 -3.36 38.28
N TYR A 170 -13.57 -3.81 37.07
CA TYR A 170 -12.73 -3.65 35.88
C TYR A 170 -13.09 -2.38 35.13
N HIS A 171 -12.14 -1.45 35.02
CA HIS A 171 -12.34 -0.14 34.38
C HIS A 171 -11.43 0.09 33.16
N GLY A 172 -10.54 -0.86 32.88
CA GLY A 172 -9.49 -0.76 31.86
C GLY A 172 -8.14 -0.32 32.44
N TYR A 173 -7.11 -0.30 31.60
CA TYR A 173 -5.75 0.10 32.00
C TYR A 173 -4.93 0.65 30.82
N VAL A 174 -3.82 1.30 31.14
CA VAL A 174 -2.76 1.68 30.18
C VAL A 174 -1.64 0.67 30.26
N PHE A 175 -1.12 0.20 29.12
CA PHE A 175 -0.01 -0.74 29.07
C PHE A 175 1.15 -0.22 28.22
N SER A 176 2.32 -0.87 28.37
CA SER A 176 3.45 -0.74 27.46
C SER A 176 4.03 -2.09 27.05
N LEU A 177 4.73 -2.11 25.92
CA LEU A 177 5.37 -3.30 25.34
C LEU A 177 6.52 -2.90 24.41
N ASN A 178 7.59 -3.68 24.35
CA ASN A 178 8.61 -3.50 23.32
C ASN A 178 8.13 -4.02 21.95
N PRO A 179 8.59 -3.45 20.82
CA PRO A 179 8.23 -3.93 19.47
C PRO A 179 8.54 -5.40 19.17
N ASP A 180 9.39 -6.05 19.98
CA ASP A 180 9.70 -7.47 19.90
C ASP A 180 8.78 -8.38 20.75
N GLY A 181 7.82 -7.81 21.47
CA GLY A 181 6.92 -8.51 22.37
C GLY A 181 7.47 -8.73 23.79
N SER A 182 8.67 -8.24 24.09
CA SER A 182 9.24 -8.32 25.44
C SER A 182 8.76 -7.15 26.33
N ASN A 183 8.93 -7.31 27.65
CA ASN A 183 8.68 -6.26 28.64
C ASN A 183 7.25 -5.68 28.57
N PHE A 184 6.24 -6.54 28.45
CA PHE A 184 4.86 -6.11 28.69
C PHE A 184 4.73 -5.59 30.13
N GLN A 185 4.19 -4.39 30.30
CA GLN A 185 3.93 -3.80 31.61
C GLN A 185 2.53 -3.19 31.65
N ASP A 186 1.81 -3.49 32.72
CA ASP A 186 0.67 -2.70 33.14
C ASP A 186 1.18 -1.43 33.80
N LEU A 187 0.84 -0.27 33.22
CA LEU A 187 1.32 1.02 33.67
C LEU A 187 0.36 1.69 34.64
N HIS A 188 -0.95 1.52 34.44
CA HIS A 188 -1.98 2.11 35.30
C HIS A 188 -3.32 1.41 35.14
N ASP A 189 -3.77 0.76 36.21
CA ASP A 189 -5.12 0.23 36.38
C ASP A 189 -6.10 1.34 36.75
N PHE A 190 -7.12 1.56 35.91
CA PHE A 190 -8.16 2.54 36.23
C PHE A 190 -9.07 2.04 37.36
N ASN A 191 -9.57 2.98 38.14
CA ASN A 191 -10.70 2.79 39.03
C ASN A 191 -11.81 3.79 38.67
N GLY A 192 -13.04 3.56 39.15
CA GLY A 192 -14.18 4.43 38.82
C GLY A 192 -14.01 5.93 39.10
N ASP A 193 -13.11 6.34 40.02
CA ASP A 193 -12.77 7.76 40.23
C ASP A 193 -11.74 8.27 39.21
N ASP A 194 -10.74 7.48 38.85
CA ASP A 194 -9.77 7.84 37.80
C ASP A 194 -10.47 8.04 36.45
N GLY A 195 -11.42 7.17 36.14
CA GLY A 195 -12.10 7.07 34.86
C GLY A 195 -12.45 5.62 34.53
N ASP A 196 -13.29 5.43 33.52
CA ASP A 196 -13.72 4.12 33.04
C ASP A 196 -13.70 4.12 31.50
N TYR A 197 -13.38 2.97 30.91
CA TYR A 197 -13.18 2.78 29.46
C TYR A 197 -12.14 3.76 28.89
N PRO A 198 -10.84 3.61 29.22
CA PRO A 198 -9.78 4.41 28.60
C PRO A 198 -9.75 4.18 27.09
N ASP A 199 -9.80 5.25 26.32
CA ASP A 199 -10.06 5.21 24.88
C ASP A 199 -8.83 5.65 24.07
N SER A 200 -8.75 6.93 23.70
CA SER A 200 -7.64 7.47 22.93
C SER A 200 -6.45 7.83 23.81
N LEU A 201 -5.25 7.67 23.25
CA LEU A 201 -3.97 7.96 23.88
C LEU A 201 -3.09 8.76 22.92
N VAL A 202 -2.43 9.80 23.43
CA VAL A 202 -1.42 10.58 22.70
C VAL A 202 -0.20 10.78 23.59
N LEU A 203 1.00 10.67 23.01
CA LEU A 203 2.23 11.04 23.70
C LEU A 203 2.48 12.52 23.48
N GLY A 204 2.50 13.30 24.56
CA GLY A 204 2.73 14.74 24.51
C GLY A 204 4.19 15.11 24.31
N ASN A 205 4.42 16.38 23.96
CA ASN A 205 5.73 16.99 23.72
C ASN A 205 6.61 17.04 24.97
N ASP A 206 6.02 16.94 26.16
CA ASP A 206 6.68 16.84 27.46
C ASP A 206 7.06 15.40 27.84
N GLY A 207 6.67 14.41 27.04
CA GLY A 207 6.95 13.00 27.26
C GLY A 207 5.94 12.28 28.17
N LEU A 208 4.84 12.92 28.56
CA LEU A 208 3.73 12.26 29.25
C LEU A 208 2.74 11.66 28.25
N LEU A 209 2.11 10.56 28.63
CA LEU A 209 0.95 10.00 27.96
C LEU A 209 -0.29 10.77 28.42
N TYR A 210 -1.09 11.25 27.48
CA TYR A 210 -2.38 11.88 27.73
C TYR A 210 -3.48 11.03 27.11
N GLY A 211 -4.57 10.82 27.84
CA GLY A 211 -5.66 10.00 27.35
C GLY A 211 -7.02 10.41 27.88
N THR A 212 -8.04 9.76 27.34
CA THR A 212 -9.44 9.99 27.71
C THR A 212 -10.06 8.73 28.28
N CYS A 213 -10.99 8.88 29.22
CA CYS A 213 -11.87 7.81 29.69
C CYS A 213 -13.31 8.17 29.35
N ARG A 214 -14.04 7.30 28.64
CA ARG A 214 -15.41 7.58 28.17
C ARG A 214 -16.43 7.70 29.31
N ALA A 215 -16.16 7.09 30.46
CA ALA A 215 -17.03 7.12 31.63
C ALA A 215 -16.20 7.23 32.92
N GLY A 216 -16.85 7.03 34.07
CA GLY A 216 -16.21 7.20 35.37
C GLY A 216 -15.96 8.67 35.72
N GLY A 217 -15.07 8.90 36.67
CA GLY A 217 -14.86 10.22 37.26
C GLY A 217 -15.95 10.61 38.25
N SER A 218 -15.80 11.80 38.83
CA SER A 218 -16.67 12.34 39.89
C SER A 218 -18.15 12.39 39.50
N ASN A 219 -18.45 12.46 38.21
CA ASN A 219 -19.80 12.59 37.66
C ASN A 219 -20.24 11.39 36.80
N GLY A 220 -19.36 10.40 36.58
CA GLY A 220 -19.63 9.26 35.69
C GLY A 220 -19.68 9.61 34.19
N THR A 221 -19.26 10.81 33.80
CA THR A 221 -19.37 11.35 32.43
C THR A 221 -18.05 11.36 31.67
N GLY A 222 -16.97 10.86 32.26
CA GLY A 222 -15.65 10.73 31.64
C GLY A 222 -14.59 11.67 32.19
N THR A 223 -13.33 11.35 31.91
CA THR A 223 -12.16 12.07 32.40
C THR A 223 -11.09 12.26 31.33
N ILE A 224 -10.17 13.20 31.57
CA ILE A 224 -8.88 13.34 30.87
C ILE A 224 -7.79 13.03 31.90
N PHE A 225 -6.81 12.23 31.52
CA PHE A 225 -5.69 11.87 32.40
C PHE A 225 -4.33 12.14 31.76
N ALA A 226 -3.31 12.23 32.60
CA ALA A 226 -1.91 12.16 32.22
C ALA A 226 -1.18 11.08 33.02
N LEU A 227 -0.18 10.48 32.41
CA LEU A 227 0.61 9.38 32.97
C LEU A 227 2.05 9.43 32.43
N ALA A 228 3.05 9.21 33.27
CA ALA A 228 4.42 9.07 32.76
C ALA A 228 4.60 7.72 32.05
N THR A 229 5.48 7.68 31.06
CA THR A 229 5.71 6.46 30.25
C THR A 229 6.29 5.29 31.04
N ASP A 230 6.79 5.52 32.26
CA ASP A 230 7.24 4.47 33.19
C ASP A 230 6.14 4.01 34.16
N GLY A 231 4.90 4.49 33.99
CA GLY A 231 3.74 4.19 34.86
C GLY A 231 3.71 5.02 36.15
N SER A 232 4.70 5.88 36.39
CA SER A 232 4.64 6.83 37.50
C SER A 232 3.77 8.04 37.16
N PHE A 233 3.45 8.86 38.17
CA PHE A 233 2.80 10.16 37.95
C PHE A 233 1.46 10.07 37.20
N PHE A 234 0.57 9.17 37.60
CA PHE A 234 -0.82 9.27 37.17
C PHE A 234 -1.47 10.52 37.78
N THR A 235 -2.15 11.30 36.95
CA THR A 235 -3.00 12.40 37.39
C THR A 235 -4.25 12.48 36.54
N LYS A 236 -5.40 12.61 37.21
CA LYS A 236 -6.65 12.99 36.55
C LYS A 236 -6.64 14.50 36.34
N LEU A 237 -6.55 14.90 35.08
CA LEU A 237 -6.48 16.31 34.67
C LEU A 237 -7.86 16.98 34.70
N TYR A 238 -8.90 16.27 34.27
CA TYR A 238 -10.23 16.83 34.17
C TYR A 238 -11.33 15.80 34.45
N ASP A 239 -12.35 16.22 35.20
CA ASP A 239 -13.63 15.52 35.32
C ASP A 239 -14.67 16.30 34.50
N PHE A 240 -15.26 15.66 33.49
CA PHE A 240 -16.38 16.27 32.78
C PHE A 240 -17.57 16.44 33.72
N SER A 241 -18.33 17.52 33.54
CA SER A 241 -19.43 17.84 34.45
C SER A 241 -20.63 16.90 34.28
N ALA A 242 -21.46 16.77 35.33
CA ALA A 242 -22.62 15.89 35.29
C ALA A 242 -23.64 16.31 34.21
N LEU A 243 -24.18 15.31 33.50
CA LEU A 243 -25.28 15.51 32.57
C LEU A 243 -26.56 15.87 33.33
N TYR A 244 -27.30 16.85 32.82
CA TYR A 244 -28.66 17.14 33.24
C TYR A 244 -29.67 16.83 32.11
N ALA A 245 -30.92 17.27 32.27
CA ALA A 245 -32.01 16.98 31.34
C ALA A 245 -31.60 17.22 29.87
N ALA A 246 -32.03 16.30 28.99
CA ALA A 246 -31.66 16.27 27.57
C ALA A 246 -30.17 15.96 27.28
N ARG A 247 -29.45 15.29 28.19
CA ARG A 247 -28.04 14.89 28.03
C ARG A 247 -27.11 16.09 27.78
N GLN A 248 -27.37 17.21 28.46
CA GLN A 248 -26.62 18.46 28.32
C GLN A 248 -25.70 18.69 29.51
N ASN A 249 -24.58 19.37 29.25
CA ASN A 249 -23.68 19.95 30.25
C ASN A 249 -22.80 21.05 29.61
N PRO A 250 -22.08 21.89 30.37
CA PRO A 250 -21.29 22.99 29.79
C PRO A 250 -20.09 22.56 28.92
N ASP A 251 -19.52 21.39 29.15
CA ASP A 251 -18.16 21.00 28.73
C ASP A 251 -18.10 19.72 27.88
N GLY A 252 -19.17 18.94 27.77
CA GLY A 252 -19.19 17.67 27.03
C GLY A 252 -19.16 16.44 27.92
N ALA A 253 -19.47 15.27 27.37
CA ALA A 253 -19.43 13.99 28.07
C ALA A 253 -19.01 12.86 27.11
N ALA A 254 -18.49 11.77 27.66
CA ALA A 254 -17.91 10.65 26.91
C ALA A 254 -16.81 11.11 25.94
N PRO A 255 -15.66 11.57 26.47
CA PRO A 255 -14.52 11.96 25.65
C PRO A 255 -13.95 10.76 24.88
N THR A 256 -13.71 10.92 23.58
CA THR A 256 -13.35 9.81 22.67
C THR A 256 -11.97 9.92 22.07
N HIS A 257 -11.62 11.05 21.47
CA HIS A 257 -10.36 11.23 20.77
C HIS A 257 -9.60 12.43 21.31
N ILE A 258 -8.29 12.27 21.52
CA ILE A 258 -7.41 13.32 22.01
C ILE A 258 -6.23 13.53 21.07
N ILE A 259 -5.90 14.79 20.82
CA ILE A 259 -4.66 15.19 20.15
C ILE A 259 -3.99 16.31 20.94
N GLN A 260 -2.67 16.41 20.85
CA GLN A 260 -1.94 17.59 21.26
C GLN A 260 -1.57 18.42 20.03
N ASP A 261 -1.81 19.73 20.08
CA ASP A 261 -1.38 20.65 19.02
C ASP A 261 0.10 21.05 19.18
N ASN A 262 0.60 21.81 18.20
CA ASN A 262 1.99 22.30 18.20
C ASN A 262 2.31 23.30 19.34
N TYR A 263 1.31 23.80 20.06
CA TYR A 263 1.47 24.73 21.19
C TYR A 263 1.35 24.02 22.55
N GLY A 264 1.12 22.71 22.55
CA GLY A 264 1.00 21.90 23.76
C GLY A 264 -0.41 21.81 24.33
N LEU A 265 -1.42 22.38 23.67
CA LEU A 265 -2.82 22.27 24.08
C LEU A 265 -3.39 20.93 23.64
N LEU A 266 -4.17 20.31 24.53
CA LEU A 266 -4.94 19.12 24.25
C LEU A 266 -6.30 19.50 23.69
N PHE A 267 -6.71 18.82 22.63
CA PHE A 267 -8.04 18.93 22.03
C PHE A 267 -8.73 17.58 22.10
N VAL A 268 -9.93 17.57 22.66
CA VAL A 268 -10.69 16.37 22.96
C VAL A 268 -12.07 16.45 22.32
N THR A 269 -12.48 15.41 21.59
CA THR A 269 -13.88 15.28 21.14
C THR A 269 -14.71 14.59 22.21
N THR A 270 -15.96 15.03 22.40
CA THR A 270 -16.92 14.39 23.33
C THR A 270 -18.15 13.93 22.56
N LEU A 271 -18.55 12.66 22.68
CA LEU A 271 -19.70 12.11 21.93
C LEU A 271 -21.03 12.74 22.32
N GLU A 272 -21.19 13.08 23.59
CA GLU A 272 -22.42 13.61 24.14
C GLU A 272 -22.14 14.85 24.99
N GLY A 273 -23.16 15.38 25.66
CA GLY A 273 -23.03 16.59 26.45
C GLY A 273 -22.93 17.85 25.58
N GLY A 274 -22.36 18.90 26.15
CA GLY A 274 -22.42 20.23 25.59
C GLY A 274 -23.80 20.86 25.78
N ASN A 275 -23.88 22.18 25.54
CA ASN A 275 -25.11 22.95 25.74
C ASN A 275 -26.31 22.44 24.93
N ASN A 276 -26.06 21.65 23.89
CA ASN A 276 -27.08 21.09 23.00
C ASN A 276 -27.22 19.56 23.10
N GLY A 277 -26.40 18.88 23.91
CA GLY A 277 -26.41 17.42 24.05
C GLY A 277 -25.82 16.65 22.86
N ASN A 278 -25.20 17.36 21.91
CA ASN A 278 -24.67 16.83 20.65
C ASN A 278 -23.14 16.67 20.65
N GLY A 279 -22.49 16.85 21.81
CA GLY A 279 -21.04 16.80 21.93
C GLY A 279 -20.35 18.14 21.78
N THR A 280 -19.05 18.14 22.04
CA THR A 280 -18.17 19.31 21.97
C THR A 280 -16.80 18.95 21.43
N ILE A 281 -16.04 19.97 21.04
CA ILE A 281 -14.58 19.90 21.06
C ILE A 281 -14.15 20.69 22.29
N PHE A 282 -13.55 19.99 23.24
CA PHE A 282 -12.99 20.56 24.47
C PHE A 282 -11.50 20.84 24.27
N CYS A 283 -10.99 21.89 24.91
CA CYS A 283 -9.58 22.27 24.87
C CYS A 283 -9.06 22.48 26.28
N CYS A 284 -7.86 21.98 26.56
CA CYS A 284 -7.17 22.20 27.84
C CYS A 284 -5.65 22.28 27.68
N ASP A 285 -4.98 22.98 28.60
CA ASP A 285 -3.53 22.91 28.76
C ASP A 285 -3.11 21.65 29.54
N THR A 286 -1.84 21.27 29.46
CA THR A 286 -1.33 20.08 30.16
C THR A 286 -0.83 20.38 31.57
N GLU A 287 -0.22 21.55 31.78
CA GLU A 287 0.27 22.04 33.07
C GLU A 287 0.33 23.58 33.03
N PRO A 288 -0.22 24.31 34.03
CA PRO A 288 -0.84 23.83 35.28
C PRO A 288 -2.33 23.42 35.18
N PHE A 289 -2.86 23.12 33.99
CA PHE A 289 -4.29 22.85 33.75
C PHE A 289 -5.20 24.06 34.08
N ASP A 290 -4.66 25.29 34.02
CA ASP A 290 -5.39 26.50 34.39
C ASP A 290 -6.32 26.99 33.26
N VAL A 291 -6.13 26.49 32.04
CA VAL A 291 -6.84 26.92 30.83
C VAL A 291 -7.61 25.75 30.25
N HIS A 292 -8.90 25.70 30.52
CA HIS A 292 -9.81 24.71 29.98
C HIS A 292 -11.11 25.37 29.54
N PHE A 293 -11.60 25.02 28.36
CA PHE A 293 -12.81 25.59 27.80
C PHE A 293 -13.36 24.77 26.64
N THR A 294 -14.65 24.93 26.38
CA THR A 294 -15.30 24.39 25.20
C THR A 294 -14.83 25.15 23.95
N PHE A 295 -13.95 24.53 23.17
CA PHE A 295 -13.37 25.10 21.94
C PHE A 295 -14.40 25.22 20.82
N TYR A 296 -15.30 24.23 20.72
CA TYR A 296 -16.44 24.28 19.81
C TYR A 296 -17.66 23.57 20.39
N THR A 297 -18.83 24.17 20.18
CA THR A 297 -20.14 23.61 20.57
C THR A 297 -20.94 23.32 19.31
N PHE A 298 -21.26 22.04 19.08
CA PHE A 298 -22.13 21.63 17.98
C PHE A 298 -23.55 22.15 18.18
N SER A 299 -24.21 22.53 17.08
CA SER A 299 -25.53 23.17 17.09
C SER A 299 -26.63 22.25 17.65
N ALA A 300 -27.77 22.84 18.03
CA ALA A 300 -28.93 22.07 18.44
C ALA A 300 -29.56 21.36 17.24
N THR A 301 -30.03 20.13 17.47
CA THR A 301 -30.86 19.43 16.50
C THR A 301 -32.19 20.17 16.35
N ASN A 302 -32.53 20.55 15.13
CA ASN A 302 -33.72 21.33 14.83
C ASN A 302 -35.01 20.48 14.97
N ALA A 303 -36.17 21.11 14.89
CA ALA A 303 -37.46 20.44 15.03
C ALA A 303 -37.73 19.35 13.97
N SER A 304 -37.02 19.37 12.85
CA SER A 304 -37.08 18.35 11.80
C SER A 304 -36.10 17.19 12.04
N GLY A 305 -35.40 17.16 13.18
CA GLY A 305 -34.41 16.15 13.51
C GLY A 305 -33.04 16.37 12.84
N GLN A 306 -32.82 17.52 12.20
CA GLN A 306 -31.57 17.79 11.48
C GLN A 306 -30.61 18.60 12.33
N ASN A 307 -29.33 18.25 12.27
CA ASN A 307 -28.23 19.05 12.80
C ASN A 307 -27.24 19.27 11.64
N TYR A 308 -26.88 20.52 11.35
CA TYR A 308 -26.10 20.82 10.15
C TYR A 308 -24.58 20.73 10.33
N ASP A 309 -24.05 20.89 11.54
CA ASP A 309 -22.60 20.88 11.82
C ASP A 309 -22.09 19.54 12.36
N GLY A 310 -22.99 18.67 12.83
CA GLY A 310 -22.72 17.30 13.24
C GLY A 310 -23.19 16.99 14.67
N VAL A 311 -23.31 15.69 14.96
CA VAL A 311 -23.66 15.15 16.29
C VAL A 311 -22.67 14.06 16.64
N GLY A 312 -22.14 14.09 17.86
CA GLY A 312 -21.20 13.09 18.34
C GLY A 312 -19.87 13.13 17.58
N PRO A 313 -19.07 14.20 17.76
CA PRO A 313 -17.72 14.25 17.23
C PRO A 313 -16.93 13.05 17.75
N SER A 314 -16.34 12.29 16.83
CA SER A 314 -15.70 11.00 17.13
C SER A 314 -14.19 11.03 16.96
N PHE A 315 -13.70 11.89 16.07
CA PHE A 315 -12.28 12.00 15.76
C PHE A 315 -11.93 13.44 15.40
N ILE A 316 -10.70 13.83 15.70
CA ILE A 316 -10.15 15.14 15.37
C ILE A 316 -8.66 15.03 15.01
N LEU A 317 -8.24 15.82 14.03
CA LEU A 317 -6.86 15.93 13.57
C LEU A 317 -6.54 17.42 13.33
N GLN A 318 -5.35 17.87 13.73
CA GLN A 318 -4.81 19.14 13.24
C GLN A 318 -4.09 18.89 11.91
N GLY A 319 -4.60 19.50 10.84
CA GLY A 319 -4.02 19.38 9.50
C GLY A 319 -2.72 20.18 9.35
N GLN A 320 -2.00 19.91 8.27
CA GLN A 320 -0.73 20.57 7.92
C GLN A 320 -0.88 22.09 7.67
N ASP A 321 -2.10 22.55 7.36
CA ASP A 321 -2.44 23.95 7.19
C ASP A 321 -2.86 24.64 8.50
N GLY A 322 -2.82 23.91 9.62
CA GLY A 322 -3.15 24.37 10.97
C GLY A 322 -4.62 24.29 11.32
N TYR A 323 -5.52 24.03 10.36
CA TYR A 323 -6.94 23.86 10.65
C TYR A 323 -7.21 22.54 11.36
N PHE A 324 -8.27 22.49 12.15
CA PHE A 324 -8.76 21.23 12.71
C PHE A 324 -9.73 20.60 11.74
N TYR A 325 -9.59 19.30 11.54
CA TYR A 325 -10.49 18.47 10.76
C TYR A 325 -11.09 17.43 11.69
N GLY A 326 -12.34 17.06 11.48
CA GLY A 326 -12.99 16.10 12.36
C GLY A 326 -14.20 15.45 11.72
N THR A 327 -14.64 14.36 12.32
CA THR A 327 -15.82 13.61 11.91
C THR A 327 -16.84 13.59 13.04
N CYS A 328 -18.11 13.55 12.66
CA CYS A 328 -19.22 13.32 13.58
C CYS A 328 -19.98 12.07 13.15
N TYR A 329 -20.29 11.18 14.09
CA TYR A 329 -21.05 9.95 13.82
C TYR A 329 -22.43 10.22 13.21
N GLY A 330 -23.08 11.30 13.65
CA GLY A 330 -24.41 11.69 13.22
C GLY A 330 -24.50 13.16 12.80
N GLY A 331 -25.71 13.59 12.46
CA GLY A 331 -25.96 14.92 11.91
C GLY A 331 -25.73 15.00 10.40
N GLY A 332 -25.55 16.21 9.87
CA GLY A 332 -25.67 16.49 8.44
C GLY A 332 -27.14 16.56 7.98
N SER A 333 -27.35 16.85 6.69
CA SER A 333 -28.70 16.98 6.12
C SER A 333 -29.56 15.72 6.23
N SER A 334 -28.90 14.56 6.34
CA SER A 334 -29.52 13.24 6.38
C SER A 334 -29.31 12.49 7.71
N SER A 335 -28.67 13.10 8.71
CA SER A 335 -28.37 12.49 10.03
C SER A 335 -27.37 11.32 10.00
N HIS A 336 -26.59 11.16 8.93
CA HIS A 336 -25.64 10.05 8.72
C HIS A 336 -24.17 10.45 8.93
N GLY A 337 -23.93 11.63 9.50
CA GLY A 337 -22.61 12.11 9.88
C GLY A 337 -22.05 13.20 8.98
N THR A 338 -20.99 13.83 9.46
CA THR A 338 -20.32 14.94 8.77
C THR A 338 -18.81 14.82 8.88
N LEU A 339 -18.10 15.19 7.81
CA LEU A 339 -16.69 15.58 7.85
C LEU A 339 -16.63 17.11 7.85
N PHE A 340 -15.90 17.70 8.80
CA PHE A 340 -15.80 19.14 8.95
C PHE A 340 -14.36 19.64 9.00
N ARG A 341 -14.22 20.95 8.77
CA ARG A 341 -13.02 21.74 9.03
C ARG A 341 -13.36 22.90 9.95
N LEU A 342 -12.53 23.17 10.93
CA LEU A 342 -12.69 24.18 11.96
C LEU A 342 -11.44 25.06 12.04
N TYR A 343 -11.62 26.36 12.29
CA TYR A 343 -10.48 27.26 12.39
C TYR A 343 -9.65 26.95 13.64
N PRO A 344 -8.34 27.24 13.63
CA PRO A 344 -7.48 27.09 14.81
C PRO A 344 -7.96 27.91 16.03
N THR A 345 -8.84 28.89 15.80
CA THR A 345 -9.44 29.73 16.84
C THR A 345 -10.74 29.16 17.43
N GLY A 346 -11.21 27.99 16.97
CA GLY A 346 -12.48 27.38 17.41
C GLY A 346 -13.72 28.01 16.77
N SER A 347 -13.54 28.92 15.81
CA SER A 347 -14.64 29.57 15.08
C SER A 347 -14.84 28.96 13.69
N ASN A 348 -16.01 29.22 13.08
CA ASN A 348 -16.28 28.92 11.67
C ASN A 348 -16.06 27.45 11.27
N LEU A 349 -16.81 26.54 11.89
CA LEU A 349 -16.92 25.17 11.37
C LEU A 349 -17.54 25.20 9.97
N THR A 350 -16.86 24.55 9.03
CA THR A 350 -17.32 24.31 7.66
C THR A 350 -17.49 22.81 7.47
N VAL A 351 -18.70 22.36 7.15
CA VAL A 351 -18.90 20.96 6.74
C VAL A 351 -18.32 20.79 5.35
N LEU A 352 -17.31 19.92 5.25
CA LEU A 352 -16.66 19.54 3.99
C LEU A 352 -17.50 18.52 3.23
N HIS A 353 -18.11 17.57 3.95
CA HIS A 353 -19.01 16.57 3.41
C HIS A 353 -20.09 16.20 4.43
N ALA A 354 -21.34 16.11 3.99
CA ALA A 354 -22.45 15.59 4.79
C ALA A 354 -22.89 14.27 4.16
N PHE A 355 -22.72 13.18 4.91
CA PHE A 355 -22.97 11.83 4.43
C PHE A 355 -24.47 11.59 4.25
N SER A 356 -24.83 10.83 3.22
CA SER A 356 -26.24 10.54 2.92
C SER A 356 -26.75 9.26 3.57
N GLY A 357 -25.86 8.40 4.08
CA GLY A 357 -26.18 7.04 4.53
C GLY A 357 -26.27 6.02 3.38
N GLY A 358 -26.15 6.50 2.13
CA GLY A 358 -26.24 5.71 0.92
C GLY A 358 -24.85 5.40 0.33
N PRO A 359 -24.67 5.55 -1.01
CA PRO A 359 -23.42 5.17 -1.67
C PRO A 359 -22.16 5.90 -1.18
N ASP A 360 -22.31 7.05 -0.54
CA ASP A 360 -21.19 7.84 -0.01
C ASP A 360 -20.78 7.48 1.43
N GLY A 361 -21.54 6.61 2.09
CA GLY A 361 -21.23 6.10 3.44
C GLY A 361 -22.18 6.60 4.55
N ASP A 362 -22.06 5.98 5.72
CA ASP A 362 -22.77 6.25 6.97
C ASP A 362 -21.80 6.11 8.16
N LYS A 363 -21.92 7.00 9.15
CA LYS A 363 -21.09 7.00 10.37
C LYS A 363 -19.59 7.09 10.04
N PRO A 364 -19.10 8.26 9.57
CA PRO A 364 -17.67 8.46 9.36
C PRO A 364 -16.93 8.34 10.70
N VAL A 365 -15.84 7.57 10.69
CA VAL A 365 -15.15 7.20 11.94
C VAL A 365 -13.81 7.92 12.03
N TYR A 366 -12.84 7.48 11.23
CA TYR A 366 -11.46 7.95 11.24
C TYR A 366 -11.07 8.52 9.88
N PHE A 367 -10.09 9.41 9.88
CA PHE A 367 -9.42 9.84 8.66
C PHE A 367 -7.99 10.28 8.96
N LEU A 368 -7.19 10.34 7.92
CA LEU A 368 -5.84 10.91 7.93
C LEU A 368 -5.73 11.98 6.86
N GLN A 369 -4.81 12.92 7.05
CA GLN A 369 -4.29 13.73 5.96
C GLN A 369 -3.02 13.09 5.43
N ALA A 370 -3.07 12.62 4.18
CA ALA A 370 -1.95 11.93 3.55
C ALA A 370 -0.85 12.92 3.14
N ALA A 371 0.32 12.38 2.75
CA ALA A 371 1.47 13.15 2.31
C ALA A 371 1.21 14.02 1.06
N ASP A 372 0.19 13.68 0.26
CA ASP A 372 -0.26 14.48 -0.88
C ASP A 372 -1.18 15.66 -0.48
N GLY A 373 -1.51 15.76 0.82
CA GLY A 373 -2.41 16.77 1.39
C GLY A 373 -3.89 16.43 1.33
N THR A 374 -4.28 15.31 0.68
CA THR A 374 -5.66 14.83 0.59
C THR A 374 -6.11 14.20 1.90
N LEU A 375 -7.39 14.35 2.25
CA LEU A 375 -7.98 13.64 3.38
C LEU A 375 -8.50 12.29 2.90
N TYR A 376 -8.10 11.21 3.57
CA TYR A 376 -8.57 9.85 3.34
C TYR A 376 -9.21 9.32 4.60
N GLY A 377 -10.42 8.78 4.49
CA GLY A 377 -11.15 8.29 5.64
C GLY A 377 -12.07 7.13 5.32
N THR A 378 -12.69 6.61 6.36
CA THR A 378 -13.61 5.48 6.30
C THR A 378 -14.95 5.83 6.92
N THR A 379 -15.99 5.13 6.46
CA THR A 379 -17.30 5.10 7.11
C THR A 379 -17.60 3.69 7.56
N PHE A 380 -18.14 3.53 8.77
CA PHE A 380 -18.40 2.22 9.34
C PHE A 380 -19.50 1.45 8.58
N GLN A 381 -20.48 2.19 8.04
CA GLN A 381 -21.64 1.65 7.32
C GLN A 381 -21.86 2.43 6.01
N GLY A 382 -22.89 2.04 5.25
CA GLY A 382 -23.24 2.66 3.96
C GLY A 382 -22.44 2.06 2.81
N GLY A 383 -22.34 2.78 1.69
CA GLY A 383 -21.77 2.24 0.46
C GLY A 383 -22.79 1.44 -0.37
N ALA A 384 -22.31 0.74 -1.39
CA ALA A 384 -23.18 0.01 -2.34
C ALA A 384 -23.93 -1.16 -1.69
N THR A 385 -23.35 -1.72 -0.64
CA THR A 385 -23.78 -2.94 0.07
C THR A 385 -24.23 -2.65 1.51
N GLY A 386 -23.91 -1.47 2.05
CA GLY A 386 -24.18 -1.09 3.44
C GLY A 386 -23.03 -1.36 4.41
N ASP A 387 -21.92 -1.90 3.92
CA ASP A 387 -20.80 -2.44 4.71
C ASP A 387 -19.63 -1.46 4.96
N GLY A 388 -19.79 -0.20 4.54
CA GLY A 388 -18.80 0.86 4.72
C GLY A 388 -18.08 1.24 3.43
N VAL A 389 -17.45 2.42 3.43
CA VAL A 389 -16.63 2.89 2.31
C VAL A 389 -15.30 3.44 2.79
N ALA A 390 -14.28 3.34 1.94
CA ALA A 390 -13.12 4.22 1.99
C ALA A 390 -13.35 5.37 1.01
N TYR A 391 -13.05 6.59 1.44
CA TYR A 391 -13.24 7.79 0.63
C TYR A 391 -12.01 8.70 0.67
N ARG A 392 -11.97 9.63 -0.28
CA ARG A 392 -11.02 10.74 -0.28
C ARG A 392 -11.71 12.05 -0.56
N ILE A 393 -11.15 13.15 -0.05
CA ILE A 393 -11.65 14.50 -0.31
C ILE A 393 -10.52 15.52 -0.11
N SER A 394 -10.56 16.60 -0.88
CA SER A 394 -9.67 17.74 -0.66
C SER A 394 -9.92 18.40 0.70
N PRO A 395 -8.89 18.93 1.39
CA PRO A 395 -9.05 19.72 2.61
C PRO A 395 -9.87 21.02 2.41
N TYR A 396 -10.19 21.36 1.15
CA TYR A 396 -11.08 22.46 0.78
C TYR A 396 -12.53 22.03 0.53
N GLY A 397 -12.88 20.76 0.72
CA GLY A 397 -14.24 20.22 0.56
C GLY A 397 -14.64 19.91 -0.88
N THR A 398 -13.69 19.91 -1.82
CA THR A 398 -13.94 19.57 -3.22
C THR A 398 -13.48 18.16 -3.56
N GLY A 399 -14.09 17.55 -4.57
CA GLY A 399 -13.63 16.27 -5.12
C GLY A 399 -13.81 15.08 -4.17
N PHE A 400 -14.87 15.07 -3.35
CA PHE A 400 -15.26 13.88 -2.60
C PHE A 400 -15.43 12.70 -3.56
N GLN A 401 -14.79 11.58 -3.23
CA GLN A 401 -14.89 10.35 -4.00
C GLN A 401 -14.81 9.15 -3.06
N VAL A 402 -15.75 8.23 -3.22
CA VAL A 402 -15.60 6.85 -2.73
C VAL A 402 -14.54 6.15 -3.58
N ILE A 403 -13.50 5.67 -2.92
CA ILE A 403 -12.39 4.97 -3.56
C ILE A 403 -12.51 3.46 -3.46
N HIS A 404 -13.28 2.97 -2.49
CA HIS A 404 -13.64 1.56 -2.36
C HIS A 404 -14.94 1.40 -1.56
N SER A 405 -15.83 0.50 -2.00
CA SER A 405 -16.98 0.05 -1.23
C SER A 405 -16.71 -1.35 -0.71
N PHE A 406 -16.82 -1.51 0.60
CA PHE A 406 -16.61 -2.79 1.28
C PHE A 406 -17.84 -3.70 1.08
N ASP A 407 -17.68 -5.01 1.26
CA ASP A 407 -18.78 -6.00 1.13
C ASP A 407 -18.51 -7.14 2.11
N ALA A 408 -19.43 -7.37 3.05
CA ALA A 408 -19.27 -8.40 4.07
C ALA A 408 -19.18 -9.82 3.49
N ASN A 409 -19.59 -10.04 2.23
CA ASN A 409 -19.54 -11.35 1.57
C ASN A 409 -18.22 -11.60 0.83
N PHE A 410 -17.32 -10.61 0.75
CA PHE A 410 -16.05 -10.73 0.04
C PHE A 410 -14.90 -10.11 0.84
N SER A 411 -13.70 -10.65 0.66
CA SER A 411 -12.49 -10.05 1.24
C SER A 411 -12.29 -8.62 0.67
N PRO A 412 -11.96 -7.60 1.50
CA PRO A 412 -11.49 -7.69 2.89
C PRO A 412 -12.57 -7.81 3.99
N GLY A 413 -13.85 -7.65 3.67
CA GLY A 413 -14.96 -7.72 4.64
C GLY A 413 -15.68 -6.38 4.80
N SER A 414 -16.20 -6.12 5.99
CA SER A 414 -17.03 -4.96 6.34
C SER A 414 -16.56 -4.24 7.62
N GLY A 415 -17.14 -3.06 7.87
CA GLY A 415 -16.82 -2.25 9.03
C GLY A 415 -15.37 -1.77 9.01
N PRO A 416 -14.96 -1.01 7.97
CA PRO A 416 -13.59 -0.52 7.87
C PRO A 416 -13.28 0.45 9.02
N GLY A 417 -12.19 0.17 9.72
CA GLY A 417 -11.67 0.92 10.87
C GLY A 417 -10.74 2.07 10.47
N PRO A 418 -9.82 2.47 11.38
CA PRO A 418 -8.80 3.49 11.11
C PRO A 418 -7.96 3.19 9.87
N LEU A 419 -7.58 4.25 9.15
CA LEU A 419 -6.59 4.19 8.09
C LEU A 419 -5.27 4.77 8.58
N ILE A 420 -4.16 4.21 8.10
CA ILE A 420 -2.83 4.83 8.15
C ILE A 420 -2.25 4.93 6.74
N GLN A 421 -1.35 5.88 6.51
CA GLN A 421 -0.48 5.88 5.34
C GLN A 421 0.89 5.37 5.76
N ALA A 422 1.35 4.28 5.13
CA ALA A 422 2.66 3.72 5.39
C ALA A 422 3.76 4.38 4.53
N ASN A 423 5.02 4.09 4.85
CA ASN A 423 6.21 4.62 4.18
C ASN A 423 6.35 4.19 2.70
N ASP A 424 5.60 3.18 2.28
CA ASP A 424 5.45 2.76 0.90
C ASP A 424 4.41 3.61 0.15
N GLY A 425 3.84 4.63 0.79
CA GLY A 425 2.86 5.55 0.22
C GLY A 425 1.44 5.00 0.14
N CYS A 426 1.20 3.76 0.54
CA CYS A 426 -0.11 3.13 0.49
C CYS A 426 -0.90 3.35 1.77
N LEU A 427 -2.22 3.25 1.65
CA LEU A 427 -3.13 3.28 2.78
C LEU A 427 -3.32 1.85 3.29
N TYR A 428 -3.30 1.70 4.60
CA TYR A 428 -3.58 0.44 5.28
C TYR A 428 -4.71 0.65 6.25
N GLY A 429 -5.57 -0.33 6.39
CA GLY A 429 -6.67 -0.30 7.34
C GLY A 429 -7.15 -1.69 7.66
N GLU A 430 -8.19 -1.73 8.47
CA GLU A 430 -8.69 -2.97 9.06
C GLU A 430 -10.18 -3.10 8.82
N CYS A 431 -10.66 -4.32 8.56
CA CYS A 431 -12.09 -4.61 8.57
C CYS A 431 -12.41 -5.30 9.90
N THR A 432 -13.30 -4.68 10.68
CA THR A 432 -13.70 -5.16 12.00
C THR A 432 -14.52 -6.46 11.89
N LEU A 433 -15.28 -6.64 10.82
CA LEU A 433 -16.13 -7.80 10.59
C LEU A 433 -15.79 -8.42 9.23
N GLY A 434 -15.54 -9.72 9.16
CA GLY A 434 -15.44 -10.45 7.90
C GLY A 434 -16.73 -11.22 7.58
N ASP A 435 -16.64 -12.20 6.68
CA ASP A 435 -17.73 -13.15 6.46
C ASP A 435 -17.84 -14.18 7.61
N SER A 436 -18.80 -15.10 7.55
CA SER A 436 -19.02 -16.12 8.60
C SER A 436 -17.82 -17.04 8.92
N SER A 437 -16.70 -16.91 8.19
CA SER A 437 -15.44 -17.64 8.39
C SER A 437 -14.21 -16.75 8.64
N ILE A 438 -14.34 -15.43 8.53
CA ILE A 438 -13.26 -14.44 8.69
C ILE A 438 -13.67 -13.46 9.78
N TYR A 439 -12.88 -13.35 10.85
CA TYR A 439 -13.21 -12.50 12.01
C TYR A 439 -12.55 -11.13 11.93
N GLY A 440 -12.35 -10.64 10.72
CA GLY A 440 -11.69 -9.38 10.41
C GLY A 440 -10.45 -9.58 9.55
N SER A 441 -9.94 -8.48 9.01
CA SER A 441 -8.80 -8.50 8.11
C SER A 441 -7.99 -7.22 8.20
N VAL A 442 -6.75 -7.27 7.72
CA VAL A 442 -5.98 -6.08 7.39
C VAL A 442 -5.89 -5.96 5.88
N TYR A 443 -6.21 -4.78 5.36
CA TYR A 443 -6.21 -4.49 3.93
C TYR A 443 -5.28 -3.32 3.59
N ARG A 444 -5.00 -3.21 2.31
CA ARG A 444 -4.18 -2.15 1.71
C ARG A 444 -4.89 -1.54 0.50
N ILE A 445 -4.91 -0.21 0.42
CA ILE A 445 -5.41 0.58 -0.71
C ILE A 445 -4.27 1.47 -1.22
N GLY A 446 -3.84 1.30 -2.46
CA GLY A 446 -2.75 2.10 -3.03
C GLY A 446 -2.17 1.50 -4.30
N PRO A 447 -1.21 2.18 -4.97
CA PRO A 447 -0.57 1.67 -6.18
C PRO A 447 -0.01 0.26 -5.96
N LYS A 448 -0.06 -0.62 -6.96
CA LYS A 448 0.42 -2.01 -6.80
C LYS A 448 1.91 -1.99 -6.44
N ILE A 449 2.26 -2.57 -5.29
CA ILE A 449 3.65 -2.90 -4.96
C ILE A 449 3.86 -4.33 -5.39
N PHE A 450 4.91 -4.52 -6.16
CA PHE A 450 5.33 -5.83 -6.59
C PHE A 450 6.84 -5.92 -6.55
N TYR A 451 7.34 -7.15 -6.67
CA TYR A 451 8.68 -7.47 -7.07
C TYR A 451 8.62 -8.56 -8.14
N ILE A 452 9.61 -8.57 -9.04
CA ILE A 452 9.66 -9.53 -10.16
C ILE A 452 10.51 -10.75 -9.81
N LEU A 453 10.05 -11.92 -10.23
CA LEU A 453 10.80 -13.18 -10.16
C LEU A 453 10.80 -13.88 -11.54
N PRO A 454 11.97 -14.24 -12.09
CA PRO A 454 13.31 -13.89 -11.61
C PRO A 454 13.68 -12.43 -11.94
N ASN A 455 14.32 -11.72 -11.00
CA ASN A 455 14.87 -10.37 -11.22
C ASN A 455 16.23 -10.37 -11.95
N VAL A 456 16.84 -11.54 -12.17
CA VAL A 456 18.06 -11.76 -12.95
C VAL A 456 17.79 -12.79 -14.05
N ILE A 457 17.99 -12.40 -15.30
CA ILE A 457 17.72 -13.24 -16.48
C ILE A 457 18.99 -13.39 -17.31
N HIS A 458 19.37 -14.65 -17.56
CA HIS A 458 20.49 -14.99 -18.42
C HIS A 458 20.05 -15.03 -19.89
N ILE A 459 20.66 -14.19 -20.73
CA ILE A 459 20.39 -14.17 -22.17
C ILE A 459 21.40 -15.04 -22.92
N PRO A 460 20.97 -16.09 -23.65
CA PRO A 460 21.86 -16.87 -24.50
C PRO A 460 22.32 -16.04 -25.71
N PHE A 461 23.63 -16.00 -25.99
CA PHE A 461 24.14 -15.36 -27.21
C PHE A 461 23.73 -16.15 -28.46
N ILE A 462 23.03 -15.49 -29.39
CA ILE A 462 22.77 -16.00 -30.74
C ILE A 462 23.80 -15.35 -31.68
N PRO A 463 24.80 -16.08 -32.19
CA PRO A 463 25.74 -15.51 -33.13
C PRO A 463 25.03 -15.05 -34.41
N PRO A 464 25.46 -13.92 -35.03
CA PRO A 464 24.95 -13.52 -36.33
C PRO A 464 25.19 -14.64 -37.36
N PRO A 465 24.30 -14.82 -38.35
CA PRO A 465 24.39 -15.91 -39.32
C PRO A 465 25.66 -15.76 -40.17
N GLY A 466 26.72 -16.47 -39.78
CA GLY A 466 27.98 -16.56 -40.52
C GLY A 466 28.11 -17.92 -41.18
N ASN A 467 27.95 -17.95 -42.52
CA ASN A 467 28.18 -19.02 -43.50
C ASN A 467 27.69 -20.46 -43.19
N PRO A 468 27.01 -21.12 -44.15
CA PRO A 468 26.39 -22.43 -43.93
C PRO A 468 27.46 -23.53 -43.76
N VAL A 469 27.41 -24.22 -42.63
CA VAL A 469 27.96 -25.58 -42.47
C VAL A 469 26.81 -26.56 -42.78
N PRO A 470 27.02 -27.61 -43.58
CA PRO A 470 25.93 -28.52 -43.97
C PRO A 470 25.34 -29.27 -42.76
N PRO A 471 24.04 -29.65 -42.83
CA PRO A 471 23.29 -30.11 -41.68
C PRO A 471 23.77 -31.49 -41.21
N SER A 472 24.06 -31.61 -39.92
CA SER A 472 24.01 -32.91 -39.23
C SER A 472 22.57 -33.18 -38.79
N PRO A 473 22.11 -34.44 -38.77
CA PRO A 473 20.72 -34.79 -38.52
C PRO A 473 20.28 -34.43 -37.09
N PRO A 474 18.98 -34.18 -36.86
CA PRO A 474 18.48 -33.58 -35.63
C PRO A 474 18.65 -34.54 -34.44
N ILE A 475 19.44 -34.12 -33.45
CA ILE A 475 19.40 -34.70 -32.11
C ILE A 475 18.43 -33.85 -31.28
N GLY A 476 17.16 -34.28 -31.24
CA GLY A 476 16.17 -33.97 -30.19
C GLY A 476 15.81 -32.49 -29.92
N PRO A 477 14.66 -32.23 -29.26
CA PRO A 477 14.31 -30.88 -28.86
C PRO A 477 15.12 -30.51 -27.61
N GLY A 478 16.29 -29.91 -27.81
CA GLY A 478 16.90 -29.03 -26.81
C GLY A 478 16.19 -27.67 -26.84
N PRO A 479 16.16 -26.92 -25.73
CA PRO A 479 15.29 -25.76 -25.59
C PRO A 479 15.78 -24.61 -26.47
N VAL A 480 15.09 -24.37 -27.58
CA VAL A 480 15.02 -23.03 -28.19
C VAL A 480 13.58 -22.84 -28.67
N SER A 481 12.73 -22.32 -27.80
CA SER A 481 11.37 -21.88 -28.17
C SER A 481 10.85 -20.77 -27.24
N GLY A 482 11.42 -19.57 -27.38
CA GLY A 482 10.60 -18.37 -27.60
C GLY A 482 10.47 -17.31 -26.50
N GLY A 483 10.93 -17.52 -25.27
CA GLY A 483 10.78 -16.52 -24.19
C GLY A 483 10.96 -17.11 -22.79
N ILE A 484 10.60 -16.34 -21.76
CA ILE A 484 10.59 -16.78 -20.35
C ILE A 484 9.27 -16.42 -19.69
N TYR A 485 8.90 -17.16 -18.64
CA TYR A 485 7.86 -16.74 -17.72
C TYR A 485 8.47 -15.84 -16.66
N MET A 486 7.85 -14.69 -16.45
CA MET A 486 8.11 -13.76 -15.35
C MET A 486 6.90 -13.75 -14.44
N PHE A 487 7.15 -13.81 -13.14
CA PHE A 487 6.11 -13.68 -12.13
C PHE A 487 6.26 -12.32 -11.48
N ILE A 488 5.18 -11.56 -11.47
CA ILE A 488 5.02 -10.37 -10.66
C ILE A 488 4.38 -10.83 -9.37
N VAL A 489 5.09 -10.67 -8.26
CA VAL A 489 4.60 -11.01 -6.93
C VAL A 489 4.29 -9.71 -6.22
N GLY A 490 3.06 -9.53 -5.77
CA GLY A 490 2.60 -8.28 -5.20
C GLY A 490 1.24 -8.43 -4.55
N SER A 491 0.54 -7.33 -4.35
CA SER A 491 -0.81 -7.32 -3.79
C SER A 491 -1.77 -6.61 -4.74
N GLY A 492 -2.92 -7.23 -5.03
CA GLY A 492 -4.01 -6.60 -5.80
C GLY A 492 -3.85 -6.70 -7.30
N LEU A 493 -3.11 -7.69 -7.76
CA LEU A 493 -2.95 -7.94 -9.19
C LEU A 493 -4.25 -8.48 -9.77
N THR A 494 -4.64 -8.00 -10.94
CA THR A 494 -5.87 -8.41 -11.63
C THR A 494 -5.55 -8.80 -13.07
N GLN A 495 -6.44 -9.56 -13.71
CA GLN A 495 -6.24 -9.99 -15.10
C GLN A 495 -6.25 -8.79 -16.09
N ASP A 496 -6.83 -7.66 -15.66
CA ASP A 496 -6.94 -6.42 -16.44
C ASP A 496 -5.70 -5.52 -16.32
N ASP A 497 -4.73 -5.88 -15.47
CA ASP A 497 -3.47 -5.15 -15.35
C ASP A 497 -2.66 -5.16 -16.65
N ILE A 498 -2.06 -4.01 -16.98
CA ILE A 498 -1.12 -3.88 -18.08
C ILE A 498 0.29 -3.93 -17.52
N VAL A 499 1.05 -4.96 -17.92
CA VAL A 499 2.48 -5.03 -17.62
C VAL A 499 3.25 -4.32 -18.74
N GLU A 500 3.99 -3.27 -18.42
CA GLU A 500 4.83 -2.56 -19.37
C GLU A 500 6.30 -2.96 -19.20
N TRP A 501 6.90 -3.47 -20.28
CA TRP A 501 8.31 -3.75 -20.38
C TRP A 501 9.06 -2.59 -21.05
N THR A 502 10.09 -2.09 -20.40
CA THR A 502 11.03 -1.11 -20.97
C THR A 502 12.35 -1.79 -21.30
N PRO A 503 12.72 -1.93 -22.59
CA PRO A 503 13.98 -2.52 -22.98
C PRO A 503 15.19 -1.72 -22.52
N SER A 504 16.29 -2.42 -22.21
CA SER A 504 17.53 -1.81 -21.73
C SER A 504 18.21 -0.87 -22.74
N ASP A 505 18.01 -1.10 -24.03
CA ASP A 505 18.52 -0.32 -25.15
C ASP A 505 17.55 0.76 -25.65
N MET A 506 16.30 0.76 -25.15
CA MET A 506 15.25 1.69 -25.55
C MET A 506 14.48 2.21 -24.32
N PRO A 507 15.11 3.03 -23.46
CA PRO A 507 14.53 3.46 -22.18
C PRO A 507 13.25 4.31 -22.31
N ASN A 508 12.96 4.83 -23.50
CA ASN A 508 11.76 5.63 -23.79
C ASN A 508 10.64 4.82 -24.46
N VAL A 509 10.84 3.52 -24.68
CA VAL A 509 9.83 2.65 -25.30
C VAL A 509 9.21 1.79 -24.21
N ARG A 510 7.87 1.83 -24.11
CA ARG A 510 7.07 0.95 -23.25
C ARG A 510 6.39 -0.08 -24.15
N ILE A 511 6.58 -1.35 -23.84
CA ILE A 511 6.01 -2.47 -24.60
C ILE A 511 5.01 -3.18 -23.68
N PRO A 512 3.71 -3.19 -24.01
CA PRO A 512 2.72 -3.91 -23.21
C PRO A 512 2.92 -5.42 -23.34
N ILE A 513 2.82 -6.12 -22.22
CA ILE A 513 2.88 -7.56 -22.07
C ILE A 513 1.57 -7.99 -21.39
N ASP A 514 0.80 -8.84 -22.07
CA ASP A 514 -0.47 -9.33 -21.53
C ASP A 514 -0.23 -10.34 -20.39
N PRO A 515 -0.94 -10.20 -19.26
CA PRO A 515 -0.98 -11.22 -18.21
C PRO A 515 -1.54 -12.55 -18.74
N ILE A 516 -0.97 -13.66 -18.29
CA ILE A 516 -1.40 -15.01 -18.65
C ILE A 516 -2.35 -15.57 -17.61
N GLU A 517 -2.01 -15.40 -16.34
CA GLU A 517 -2.75 -15.95 -15.21
C GLU A 517 -2.52 -15.07 -13.99
N VAL A 518 -3.57 -14.88 -13.21
CA VAL A 518 -3.53 -14.21 -11.91
C VAL A 518 -4.02 -15.18 -10.85
N SER A 519 -3.31 -15.27 -9.73
CA SER A 519 -3.74 -16.10 -8.61
C SER A 519 -5.06 -15.59 -8.03
N ARG A 520 -5.87 -16.50 -7.49
CA ARG A 520 -7.20 -16.18 -6.96
C ARG A 520 -7.17 -15.16 -5.82
N ASP A 521 -6.07 -15.10 -5.09
CA ASP A 521 -5.79 -14.15 -4.00
C ASP A 521 -5.14 -12.84 -4.49
N GLY A 522 -4.95 -12.66 -5.80
CA GLY A 522 -4.36 -11.45 -6.39
C GLY A 522 -2.89 -11.23 -6.05
N ARG A 523 -2.18 -12.25 -5.56
CA ARG A 523 -0.77 -12.18 -5.13
C ARG A 523 0.26 -12.43 -6.23
N TYR A 524 -0.13 -13.15 -7.28
CA TYR A 524 0.75 -13.55 -8.36
C TYR A 524 0.14 -13.18 -9.70
N LEU A 525 0.93 -12.57 -10.58
CA LEU A 525 0.59 -12.35 -11.98
C LEU A 525 1.71 -12.91 -12.86
N ALA A 526 1.38 -13.92 -13.65
CA ALA A 526 2.31 -14.55 -14.59
C ALA A 526 2.24 -13.84 -15.94
N CYS A 527 3.38 -13.51 -16.52
CA CYS A 527 3.50 -12.94 -17.86
C CYS A 527 4.61 -13.65 -18.64
N PHE A 528 4.48 -13.70 -19.97
CA PHE A 528 5.48 -14.31 -20.85
C PHE A 528 6.24 -13.23 -21.60
N ILE A 529 7.54 -13.13 -21.34
CA ILE A 529 8.43 -12.19 -22.00
C ILE A 529 9.01 -12.88 -23.25
N PRO A 530 8.69 -12.42 -24.46
CA PRO A 530 9.21 -13.02 -25.69
C PRO A 530 10.73 -12.89 -25.78
N SER A 531 11.39 -13.89 -26.36
CA SER A 531 12.84 -13.91 -26.55
C SER A 531 13.37 -12.75 -27.41
N THR A 532 12.51 -12.10 -28.20
CA THR A 532 12.85 -10.90 -28.97
C THR A 532 13.18 -9.71 -28.08
N LEU A 533 12.60 -9.63 -26.88
CA LEU A 533 12.87 -8.59 -25.88
C LEU A 533 14.09 -8.91 -25.00
N LEU A 534 14.58 -10.16 -25.07
CA LEU A 534 15.71 -10.67 -24.29
C LEU A 534 16.95 -10.77 -25.17
N THR A 535 17.30 -9.70 -25.88
CA THR A 535 18.41 -9.71 -26.85
C THR A 535 19.59 -8.84 -26.42
N THR A 536 19.35 -7.79 -25.62
CA THR A 536 20.37 -6.81 -25.22
C THR A 536 20.62 -6.87 -23.70
N PRO A 537 21.85 -7.20 -23.26
CA PRO A 537 22.24 -7.11 -21.85
C PRO A 537 22.12 -5.68 -21.30
N GLY A 538 21.63 -5.54 -20.07
CA GLY A 538 21.44 -4.24 -19.42
C GLY A 538 20.39 -4.30 -18.31
N ILE A 539 19.86 -3.15 -17.92
CA ILE A 539 18.74 -3.06 -16.98
C ILE A 539 17.49 -2.78 -17.82
N ALA A 540 16.63 -3.78 -17.97
CA ALA A 540 15.25 -3.54 -18.39
C ALA A 540 14.45 -3.13 -17.16
N SER A 541 13.30 -2.49 -17.36
CA SER A 541 12.43 -2.15 -16.24
C SER A 541 11.00 -2.57 -16.49
N VAL A 542 10.36 -3.06 -15.45
CA VAL A 542 8.96 -3.52 -15.47
C VAL A 542 8.12 -2.53 -14.68
N GLN A 543 6.98 -2.14 -15.24
CA GLN A 543 5.95 -1.38 -14.55
C GLN A 543 4.63 -2.15 -14.67
N VAL A 544 3.80 -2.11 -13.63
CA VAL A 544 2.41 -2.56 -13.73
C VAL A 544 1.54 -1.33 -13.63
N TYR A 545 0.66 -1.21 -14.61
CA TYR A 545 -0.32 -0.15 -14.73
C TYR A 545 -1.70 -0.77 -14.62
N ASP A 546 -2.50 -0.20 -13.73
CA ASP A 546 -3.90 -0.53 -13.60
C ASP A 546 -4.72 0.48 -14.44
N PRO A 547 -5.32 0.04 -15.57
CA PRO A 547 -6.06 0.92 -16.47
C PRO A 547 -7.33 1.51 -15.87
N ASP A 548 -7.75 0.98 -14.73
CA ASP A 548 -9.02 1.17 -14.08
C ASP A 548 -8.88 2.19 -12.91
N SER A 549 -7.80 2.08 -12.13
CA SER A 549 -7.45 3.06 -11.09
C SER A 549 -6.58 4.23 -11.59
N GLY A 550 -5.93 4.09 -12.75
CA GLY A 550 -4.99 5.09 -13.28
C GLY A 550 -3.68 5.18 -12.48
N LEU A 551 -3.46 4.24 -11.54
CA LEU A 551 -2.27 4.16 -10.72
C LEU A 551 -1.18 3.33 -11.42
N THR A 552 0.01 3.92 -11.53
CA THR A 552 1.25 3.22 -11.88
C THR A 552 1.95 2.77 -10.60
N SER A 553 2.58 1.61 -10.60
CA SER A 553 3.45 1.21 -9.48
C SER A 553 4.55 2.23 -9.17
N LEU A 554 5.01 2.22 -7.92
CA LEU A 554 6.25 2.88 -7.46
C LEU A 554 7.46 2.39 -8.31
N PRO A 555 8.61 3.12 -8.33
CA PRO A 555 9.45 3.25 -9.53
C PRO A 555 9.84 1.91 -10.15
N PRO A 556 9.97 1.85 -11.49
CA PRO A 556 10.09 0.61 -12.25
C PRO A 556 11.07 -0.38 -11.61
N ASP A 557 10.61 -1.60 -11.33
CA ASP A 557 11.50 -2.61 -10.77
C ASP A 557 12.57 -3.00 -11.80
N PRO A 558 13.85 -3.00 -11.43
CA PRO A 558 14.91 -3.34 -12.34
C PRO A 558 14.94 -4.85 -12.60
N CYS A 559 14.90 -5.19 -13.89
CA CYS A 559 15.16 -6.52 -14.40
C CYS A 559 16.59 -6.57 -14.96
N TYR A 560 17.47 -7.32 -14.31
CA TYR A 560 18.87 -7.44 -14.72
C TYR A 560 19.02 -8.49 -15.83
N LEU A 561 19.16 -8.00 -17.06
CA LEU A 561 19.46 -8.81 -18.22
C LEU A 561 20.98 -9.01 -18.31
N ILE A 562 21.45 -10.15 -17.84
CA ILE A 562 22.88 -10.48 -17.85
C ILE A 562 23.17 -11.30 -19.11
N GLY A 563 23.95 -10.72 -20.02
CA GLY A 563 24.54 -11.46 -21.13
C GLY A 563 25.78 -12.24 -20.70
N ASP A 564 26.22 -13.19 -21.53
CA ASP A 564 27.49 -13.94 -21.43
C ASP A 564 28.75 -13.02 -21.53
N ARG A 565 28.84 -11.92 -20.77
CA ARG A 565 29.98 -10.99 -20.79
C ARG A 565 31.18 -11.51 -20.00
N GLU A 566 30.98 -12.44 -19.07
CA GLU A 566 32.09 -13.08 -18.37
C GLU A 566 32.58 -14.34 -19.12
N PRO A 567 33.90 -14.53 -19.28
CA PRO A 567 34.42 -15.60 -20.12
C PRO A 567 34.16 -16.99 -19.53
N PRO A 568 33.84 -18.00 -20.35
CA PRO A 568 33.81 -19.39 -19.89
C PRO A 568 35.16 -19.80 -19.32
N ARG A 569 35.16 -20.73 -18.36
CA ARG A 569 36.37 -21.29 -17.76
C ARG A 569 36.30 -22.81 -17.86
N LEU A 570 37.01 -23.37 -18.85
CA LEU A 570 37.05 -24.81 -19.05
C LEU A 570 38.18 -25.45 -18.24
N ILE A 571 37.84 -26.37 -17.36
CA ILE A 571 38.79 -27.19 -16.60
C ILE A 571 38.80 -28.60 -17.16
N LEU A 572 40.01 -29.11 -17.37
CA LEU A 572 40.30 -30.50 -17.75
C LEU A 572 40.55 -31.32 -16.49
N ARG A 573 39.82 -32.43 -16.34
CA ARG A 573 40.01 -33.41 -15.27
C ARG A 573 40.33 -34.77 -15.87
N PHE A 574 41.43 -35.37 -15.42
CA PHE A 574 41.72 -36.78 -15.69
C PHE A 574 40.81 -37.67 -14.85
N ILE A 575 40.19 -38.67 -15.48
CA ILE A 575 39.32 -39.64 -14.82
C ILE A 575 40.09 -40.93 -14.55
N GLU A 576 40.49 -41.63 -15.61
CA GLU A 576 41.25 -42.88 -15.48
C GLU A 576 42.07 -43.20 -16.74
N ILE A 577 43.02 -44.12 -16.59
CA ILE A 577 43.84 -44.68 -17.67
C ILE A 577 43.71 -46.20 -17.64
N VAL A 578 43.33 -46.77 -18.77
CA VAL A 578 43.06 -48.20 -18.91
C VAL A 578 43.92 -48.76 -20.03
N ARG A 579 44.59 -49.87 -19.77
CA ARG A 579 45.22 -50.71 -20.78
C ARG A 579 44.58 -52.08 -20.73
N ARG A 580 43.91 -52.47 -21.81
CA ARG A 580 43.38 -53.84 -21.95
C ARG A 580 44.45 -54.71 -22.59
N ARG A 581 44.74 -55.89 -22.03
CA ARG A 581 45.65 -56.86 -22.68
C ARG A 581 44.97 -57.46 -23.91
N SER A 582 45.75 -57.70 -24.96
CA SER A 582 45.32 -58.53 -26.08
C SER A 582 44.95 -59.94 -25.58
N PRO A 583 44.04 -60.67 -26.25
CA PRO A 583 43.80 -62.10 -25.98
C PRO A 583 45.07 -62.95 -25.96
N THR A 584 46.13 -62.50 -26.64
CA THR A 584 47.45 -63.15 -26.71
C THR A 584 48.43 -62.75 -25.59
N GLY A 585 47.99 -61.97 -24.59
CA GLY A 585 48.83 -61.49 -23.49
C GLY A 585 49.73 -60.29 -23.81
N ALA A 586 49.79 -59.86 -25.09
CA ALA A 586 50.52 -58.68 -25.50
C ALA A 586 49.88 -57.39 -24.95
N PRO A 587 50.68 -56.33 -24.67
CA PRO A 587 50.14 -55.03 -24.27
C PRO A 587 49.17 -54.50 -25.34
N GLY A 588 47.94 -54.16 -24.95
CA GLY A 588 47.00 -53.50 -25.86
C GLY A 588 47.10 -51.98 -25.81
N ALA A 589 46.23 -51.34 -26.59
CA ALA A 589 46.09 -49.90 -26.65
C ALA A 589 45.80 -49.28 -25.26
N VAL A 590 46.26 -48.05 -25.07
CA VAL A 590 46.09 -47.29 -23.84
C VAL A 590 44.97 -46.28 -24.03
N THR A 591 43.87 -46.40 -23.28
CA THR A 591 42.75 -45.45 -23.33
C THR A 591 42.77 -44.57 -22.09
N ILE A 592 42.69 -43.26 -22.31
CA ILE A 592 42.62 -42.24 -21.25
C ILE A 592 41.22 -41.61 -21.29
N TYR A 593 40.53 -41.60 -20.16
CA TYR A 593 39.23 -40.95 -20.00
C TYR A 593 39.41 -39.57 -19.36
N LEU A 594 38.82 -38.56 -19.99
CA LEU A 594 38.90 -37.17 -19.57
C LEU A 594 37.49 -36.61 -19.38
N GLN A 595 37.36 -35.70 -18.42
CA GLN A 595 36.20 -34.82 -18.26
C GLN A 595 36.64 -33.39 -18.53
N ILE A 596 35.86 -32.67 -19.32
CA ILE A 596 35.98 -31.21 -19.46
C ILE A 596 34.75 -30.62 -18.79
N ARG A 597 34.93 -29.65 -17.89
CA ARG A 597 33.85 -28.95 -17.20
C ARG A 597 33.97 -27.46 -17.44
N ASN A 598 32.87 -26.80 -17.77
CA ASN A 598 32.78 -25.36 -17.72
C ASN A 598 32.45 -24.93 -16.28
N VAL A 599 33.40 -24.33 -15.59
CA VAL A 599 33.21 -23.74 -14.24
C VAL A 599 33.07 -22.23 -14.31
N GLY A 600 33.09 -21.65 -15.51
CA GLY A 600 32.92 -20.22 -15.72
C GLY A 600 31.45 -19.86 -15.91
N PRO A 601 31.11 -18.58 -15.69
CA PRO A 601 29.73 -18.09 -15.78
C PRO A 601 29.23 -17.89 -17.22
N GLY A 602 30.12 -17.87 -18.23
CA GLY A 602 29.74 -17.79 -19.65
C GLY A 602 29.69 -19.14 -20.36
N THR A 603 28.93 -19.25 -21.45
CA THR A 603 28.90 -20.43 -22.33
C THR A 603 30.14 -20.53 -23.22
N ALA A 604 30.74 -21.72 -23.32
CA ALA A 604 31.78 -22.01 -24.30
C ALA A 604 31.17 -22.63 -25.56
N TYR A 605 31.22 -21.92 -26.69
CA TYR A 605 30.66 -22.37 -27.96
C TYR A 605 31.70 -23.11 -28.80
N ASN A 606 31.26 -24.07 -29.62
CA ASN A 606 32.10 -24.83 -30.55
C ASN A 606 33.39 -25.34 -29.90
N VAL A 607 33.25 -26.03 -28.76
CA VAL A 607 34.41 -26.56 -28.03
C VAL A 607 35.05 -27.67 -28.86
N LEU A 608 36.34 -27.53 -29.13
CA LEU A 608 37.15 -28.48 -29.90
C LEU A 608 38.35 -28.94 -29.07
N LEU A 609 38.61 -30.24 -29.04
CA LEU A 609 39.92 -30.76 -28.62
C LEU A 609 40.84 -30.83 -29.83
N ASN A 610 41.78 -29.89 -29.94
CA ASN A 610 42.61 -29.70 -31.13
C ASN A 610 43.81 -30.64 -31.20
N SER A 611 44.41 -30.97 -30.05
CA SER A 611 45.57 -31.84 -29.99
C SER A 611 45.64 -32.60 -28.67
N ALA A 612 46.18 -33.81 -28.75
CA ALA A 612 46.56 -34.62 -27.62
C ALA A 612 47.86 -35.37 -27.92
N GLN A 613 48.76 -35.44 -26.94
CA GLN A 613 50.03 -36.16 -27.03
C GLN A 613 50.32 -36.87 -25.71
N LEU A 614 50.75 -38.13 -25.79
CA LEU A 614 51.18 -38.91 -24.63
C LEU A 614 52.67 -39.21 -24.77
N THR A 615 53.50 -38.71 -23.86
CA THR A 615 54.92 -39.07 -23.78
C THR A 615 55.11 -40.13 -22.72
N ASP A 616 55.65 -41.28 -23.08
CA ASP A 616 55.81 -42.43 -22.19
C ASP A 616 57.10 -42.40 -21.36
N SER A 617 57.32 -43.45 -20.57
CA SER A 617 58.49 -43.60 -19.69
C SER A 617 59.83 -43.71 -20.44
N SER A 618 59.79 -43.95 -21.75
CA SER A 618 60.95 -44.02 -22.64
C SER A 618 61.21 -42.70 -23.38
N ASN A 619 60.51 -41.62 -23.01
CA ASN A 619 60.51 -40.32 -23.69
C ASN A 619 60.02 -40.39 -25.16
N LYS A 620 59.21 -41.39 -25.54
CA LYS A 620 58.57 -41.45 -26.85
C LYS A 620 57.19 -40.80 -26.78
N THR A 621 56.90 -39.92 -27.74
CA THR A 621 55.62 -39.21 -27.85
C THR A 621 54.69 -39.88 -28.86
N PHE A 622 53.46 -40.12 -28.46
CA PHE A 622 52.42 -40.76 -29.25
C PHE A 622 51.24 -39.82 -29.46
N LYS A 623 50.63 -39.88 -30.65
CA LYS A 623 49.33 -39.26 -30.93
C LYS A 623 48.21 -40.29 -30.66
N PRO A 624 46.99 -39.85 -30.35
CA PRO A 624 45.84 -40.76 -30.28
C PRO A 624 45.56 -41.36 -31.67
N LEU A 625 44.98 -42.56 -31.68
CA LEU A 625 44.56 -43.29 -32.86
C LEU A 625 43.32 -42.68 -33.53
N GLY A 626 42.54 -41.86 -32.81
CA GLY A 626 41.37 -41.16 -33.31
C GLY A 626 41.70 -39.85 -34.04
N ALA A 627 40.79 -39.39 -34.91
CA ALA A 627 40.92 -38.13 -35.62
C ALA A 627 40.84 -36.92 -34.65
N LEU A 628 41.66 -35.90 -34.92
CA LEU A 628 41.64 -34.60 -34.25
C LEU A 628 41.42 -33.52 -35.33
N PRO A 629 40.70 -32.42 -35.02
CA PRO A 629 40.10 -32.08 -33.74
C PRO A 629 38.85 -32.91 -33.40
N ILE A 630 38.58 -33.15 -32.11
CA ILE A 630 37.34 -33.78 -31.65
C ILE A 630 36.32 -32.68 -31.31
N PRO A 631 35.16 -32.60 -31.99
CA PRO A 631 34.10 -31.65 -31.64
C PRO A 631 33.34 -32.11 -30.40
N LEU A 632 33.19 -31.20 -29.43
CA LEU A 632 32.54 -31.47 -28.14
C LEU A 632 31.22 -30.69 -27.95
N GLY A 633 30.86 -29.85 -28.93
CA GLY A 633 29.64 -29.04 -28.90
C GLY A 633 29.75 -27.78 -28.05
N ASN A 634 28.61 -27.24 -27.64
CA ASN A 634 28.52 -26.08 -26.75
C ASN A 634 28.48 -26.54 -25.30
N MET A 635 29.11 -25.78 -24.40
CA MET A 635 29.17 -26.08 -22.97
C MET A 635 28.67 -24.88 -22.16
N ALA A 636 27.42 -24.96 -21.70
CA ALA A 636 26.81 -23.99 -20.80
C ALA A 636 27.50 -23.98 -19.41
N PRO A 637 27.29 -22.94 -18.58
CA PRO A 637 27.82 -22.90 -17.23
C PRO A 637 27.51 -24.16 -16.42
N ASN A 638 28.48 -24.63 -15.63
CA ASN A 638 28.38 -25.83 -14.78
C ASN A 638 28.13 -27.18 -15.49
N THR A 639 28.17 -27.22 -16.82
CA THR A 639 28.07 -28.47 -17.59
C THR A 639 29.41 -29.17 -17.74
N ALA A 640 29.38 -30.49 -17.97
CA ALA A 640 30.57 -31.29 -18.22
C ALA A 640 30.36 -32.27 -19.37
N THR A 641 31.41 -32.51 -20.15
CA THR A 641 31.47 -33.51 -21.22
C THR A 641 32.58 -34.51 -20.93
N PHE A 642 32.37 -35.77 -21.34
CA PHE A 642 33.33 -36.85 -21.20
C PHE A 642 33.84 -37.28 -22.56
N LEU A 643 35.14 -37.54 -22.67
CA LEU A 643 35.75 -38.09 -23.88
C LEU A 643 36.84 -39.10 -23.54
N SER A 644 37.14 -39.97 -24.50
CA SER A 644 38.24 -40.93 -24.38
C SER A 644 39.27 -40.73 -25.49
N LEU A 645 40.55 -40.88 -25.14
CA LEU A 645 41.69 -40.81 -26.06
C LEU A 645 42.41 -42.15 -26.05
N THR A 646 42.43 -42.84 -27.18
CA THR A 646 43.09 -44.14 -27.32
C THR A 646 44.44 -43.99 -28.02
N PHE A 647 45.51 -44.49 -27.43
CA PHE A 647 46.88 -44.45 -27.92
C PHE A 647 47.36 -45.86 -28.33
N PRO A 648 48.35 -45.97 -29.24
CA PRO A 648 48.85 -47.26 -29.73
C PRO A 648 49.31 -48.22 -28.62
N SER A 649 49.30 -49.52 -28.91
CA SER A 649 49.83 -50.55 -28.00
C SER A 649 51.33 -50.41 -27.70
N SER A 650 52.07 -49.70 -28.56
CA SER A 650 53.52 -49.47 -28.44
C SER A 650 53.93 -48.46 -27.36
N VAL A 651 53.00 -47.83 -26.65
CA VAL A 651 53.27 -46.96 -25.50
C VAL A 651 53.91 -47.78 -24.37
N SER A 652 55.02 -47.34 -23.77
CA SER A 652 55.65 -48.08 -22.66
C SER A 652 54.86 -47.94 -21.35
N SER A 653 54.83 -48.99 -20.52
CA SER A 653 54.29 -48.89 -19.15
C SER A 653 55.18 -47.99 -18.27
N GLY A 654 54.60 -47.41 -17.23
CA GLY A 654 55.30 -46.55 -16.27
C GLY A 654 54.87 -45.08 -16.35
N ASN A 655 55.73 -44.17 -15.86
CA ASN A 655 55.41 -42.75 -15.79
C ASN A 655 55.23 -42.16 -17.21
N ALA A 656 54.16 -41.42 -17.42
CA ALA A 656 53.86 -40.76 -18.68
C ALA A 656 53.35 -39.33 -18.46
N MET A 657 53.45 -38.52 -19.50
CA MET A 657 52.92 -37.15 -19.53
C MET A 657 51.90 -37.02 -20.65
N LEU A 658 50.65 -36.72 -20.30
CA LEU A 658 49.63 -36.32 -21.26
C LEU A 658 49.67 -34.80 -21.43
N LEU A 659 49.68 -34.33 -22.68
CA LEU A 659 49.49 -32.92 -23.04
C LEU A 659 48.25 -32.80 -23.93
N VAL A 660 47.33 -31.92 -23.57
CA VAL A 660 46.10 -31.65 -24.32
C VAL A 660 45.91 -30.15 -24.54
N LYS A 661 45.42 -29.80 -25.74
CA LYS A 661 45.04 -28.43 -26.09
C LYS A 661 43.74 -28.43 -26.88
N GLY A 662 42.87 -27.49 -26.58
CA GLY A 662 41.59 -27.26 -27.24
C GLY A 662 41.27 -25.78 -27.38
N SER A 663 40.20 -25.49 -28.10
CA SER A 663 39.70 -24.13 -28.34
C SER A 663 38.19 -24.06 -28.18
N TYR A 664 37.69 -22.85 -27.97
CA TYR A 664 36.27 -22.53 -27.94
C TYR A 664 36.06 -21.10 -28.45
N VAL A 665 34.81 -20.71 -28.64
CA VAL A 665 34.37 -19.35 -28.95
C VAL A 665 33.56 -18.83 -27.76
N THR A 666 33.84 -17.61 -27.30
CA THR A 666 33.05 -16.95 -26.25
C THR A 666 31.71 -16.43 -26.80
N GLY A 667 30.76 -16.09 -25.94
CA GLY A 667 29.57 -15.31 -26.33
C GLY A 667 29.86 -13.99 -27.04
N LEU A 668 31.08 -13.43 -26.96
CA LEU A 668 31.50 -12.24 -27.71
C LEU A 668 32.18 -12.54 -29.05
N GLY A 669 32.15 -13.79 -29.53
CA GLY A 669 32.82 -14.21 -30.77
C GLY A 669 34.35 -14.30 -30.68
N GLN A 670 34.94 -14.03 -29.52
CA GLN A 670 36.38 -14.17 -29.29
C GLN A 670 36.81 -15.63 -29.22
N LYS A 671 37.99 -15.95 -29.77
CA LYS A 671 38.58 -17.29 -29.69
C LYS A 671 39.27 -17.48 -28.34
N GLY A 672 38.84 -18.48 -27.57
CA GLY A 672 39.49 -18.93 -26.35
C GLY A 672 40.23 -20.25 -26.53
N THR A 673 41.15 -20.55 -25.62
CA THR A 673 41.87 -21.83 -25.59
C THR A 673 41.81 -22.45 -24.20
N PHE A 674 41.85 -23.77 -24.15
CA PHE A 674 41.98 -24.53 -22.91
C PHE A 674 43.00 -25.65 -23.12
N GLY A 675 43.64 -26.11 -22.07
CA GLY A 675 44.66 -27.13 -22.18
C GLY A 675 45.37 -27.35 -20.87
N GLY A 676 46.21 -28.37 -20.84
CA GLY A 676 46.96 -28.71 -19.65
C GLY A 676 47.84 -29.93 -19.89
N SER A 677 48.65 -30.22 -18.89
CA SER A 677 49.43 -31.45 -18.83
C SER A 677 49.11 -32.24 -17.57
N ALA A 678 49.15 -33.56 -17.66
CA ALA A 678 48.90 -34.46 -16.55
C ALA A 678 49.98 -35.54 -16.47
N LYS A 679 50.56 -35.72 -15.28
CA LYS A 679 51.41 -36.87 -14.96
C LYS A 679 50.51 -38.07 -14.74
N LEU A 680 50.74 -39.12 -15.51
CA LEU A 680 49.96 -40.36 -15.48
C LEU A 680 50.90 -41.56 -15.24
N LYS A 681 50.33 -42.69 -14.85
CA LYS A 681 51.04 -43.97 -14.80
C LYS A 681 50.35 -44.93 -15.76
N VAL A 682 51.00 -45.25 -16.87
CA VAL A 682 50.50 -46.23 -17.85
C VAL A 682 50.61 -47.62 -17.22
N PRO A 683 49.49 -48.37 -17.09
CA PRO A 683 49.49 -49.72 -16.52
C PRO A 683 50.38 -50.73 -17.25
#